data_AF-A0AAV1YMA1-F1
#
_entry.id   AF-A0AAV1YMA1-F1
#
_cell.length_a   1.000
_cell.length_b   1.000
_cell.length_c   1.000
_cell.angle_alpha   90.00
_cell.angle_beta   90.00
_cell.angle_gamma   90.00
#
_symmetry.space_group_name_H-M   'P 1'
#
loop_
_entity.id
_entity.type
_entity.pdbx_description
1 polymer ?
#
loop_
_entity_poly.entity_id
_entity_poly.type
_entity_poly.pdbx_seq_one_letter_code
_entity_poly.pdbx_strand_id
1 'polypeptide(L)'
;MVNFGSSRFTRSIEDVTLSISNYIAKTRNPNLNYHAEELIEEAPQSIKFHLFDPSACKHRPSQKNNEESSYMKFPRSSSIIGNFNEVSSHSGRYSVQEFPELIDMEISELQYSKALGKCGEEHTEDIASIYESLTSSSGNTYASLKDVLLDELLIVISTSKEEREIRASVSTLTTIISRNKSVIEDIKKKGLRLCDLASALKQNVHEAAILIYLINPSPIDIKTLELLPVLVEIVCTSRSHENTQESLLMTPHTASLMIIEELVTSFDYATNNMHLAAISSPQVLNGLLEVARNDNLEHFFSLTTILIKCMQFDAQCRKYVSQFTPLAPFIHLLQTENTRAKCMALEFFHEILCIPRSSAISLLQRIHQEGSKNIMKILMLCAHQLQPDHQLLAANILLQLDTLNSPHKSLFREEAVHMLLRALASEESSEQILSASILSNLAGTYAWSGEPYTAAWLLRKTGLTSPYHQNIIRNFNWLDQSLQDSGTDLWCSKISKCVLSVGDNVYHTLERGLRSKTKKVSRDCLVTISWLGCQISKSPDSLRDSASEIILSGIEQFLHPGKDLEERLLACLCIYNYATGKGKQKLIHFSEGVKQSLRRLSNVTWMADELHRVADFLLPNISRISCVHTQILEAGCNFNIAVCSLIYYKGLLCSGYSDGSIKVWDIRGHSASLVWDIKKHNKSVTCFSLSELSDSLLSGSADKTIRVWKMIKRKLECVEVIALKEPIYRLHAHDKTIFAITESQGIKLVNESRIVRDIFKGKHSKCIAGAQGKLYIGCTDSSIQEYSSTYGREVEIKPPTRCWRKQSKPIHSVVAYRDWLYCASKKVEGTTTKEWKKTGKSKFSILIDKGDDVVDMEVVEDFIYLISNSSANNIQIWLRGGPKKLGRISAGSKITSLLAANDIILCGTETGLIKVCPTHLIPPLQIFLLDMTLTSP
;
A
#
# COMPACT_ATOMS: atom_id res chain seq x y z
N MET A 1 -62.91 -4.25 35.19
CA MET A 1 -63.09 -4.15 36.66
C MET A 1 -61.91 -4.85 37.31
N VAL A 2 -61.39 -4.33 38.45
CA VAL A 2 -60.29 -4.91 39.28
C VAL A 2 -58.94 -4.91 38.52
N ASN A 3 -57.90 -4.13 38.89
CA ASN A 3 -57.00 -4.15 40.09
C ASN A 3 -56.25 -5.47 40.26
N PHE A 4 -54.99 -5.57 40.71
CA PHE A 4 -53.79 -4.69 40.77
C PHE A 4 -52.65 -5.55 40.17
N GLY A 5 -51.44 -5.09 39.84
CA GLY A 5 -50.79 -3.80 40.00
C GLY A 5 -49.45 -3.83 39.23
N SER A 6 -48.86 -2.67 38.95
CA SER A 6 -47.79 -2.52 37.96
C SER A 6 -46.43 -2.15 38.54
N SER A 7 -45.36 -2.69 37.96
CA SER A 7 -44.07 -1.99 37.87
C SER A 7 -43.73 -1.71 36.39
N ARG A 8 -43.15 -0.54 36.17
CA ARG A 8 -42.98 0.19 34.89
C ARG A 8 -41.86 1.23 35.17
N PHE A 9 -41.12 1.79 34.22
CA PHE A 9 -41.44 2.09 32.83
C PHE A 9 -40.17 2.09 31.95
N THR A 10 -40.37 2.21 30.63
CA THR A 10 -39.35 2.47 29.60
C THR A 10 -39.28 3.95 29.21
N ARG A 11 -38.11 4.39 28.71
CA ARG A 11 -37.88 5.52 27.78
C ARG A 11 -38.42 6.93 28.14
N SER A 12 -37.50 7.87 28.31
CA SER A 12 -37.31 8.98 27.34
C SER A 12 -35.89 9.57 27.48
N ILE A 13 -35.40 10.24 26.43
CA ILE A 13 -34.26 11.16 26.49
C ILE A 13 -34.74 12.43 25.82
N GLU A 14 -35.21 13.38 26.63
CA GLU A 14 -35.61 14.75 26.26
C GLU A 14 -35.64 15.58 27.56
N ASP A 15 -35.31 16.87 27.45
CA ASP A 15 -35.44 17.94 28.46
C ASP A 15 -34.88 17.74 29.89
N VAL A 16 -33.55 17.91 30.02
CA VAL A 16 -32.95 18.61 31.19
C VAL A 16 -31.90 19.64 30.73
N THR A 17 -32.32 20.61 29.90
CA THR A 17 -31.51 21.80 29.54
C THR A 17 -32.32 23.09 29.61
N LEU A 18 -33.04 23.30 30.73
CA LEU A 18 -33.81 24.52 30.97
C LEU A 18 -33.60 25.07 32.39
N SER A 19 -32.36 25.42 32.70
CA SER A 19 -31.96 26.21 33.87
C SER A 19 -30.63 26.90 33.54
N ILE A 20 -30.44 28.15 33.97
CA ILE A 20 -29.24 28.96 33.67
C ILE A 20 -29.09 29.32 32.16
N SER A 21 -30.18 29.81 31.55
CA SER A 21 -30.15 30.54 30.27
C SER A 21 -30.79 31.94 30.39
N ASN A 22 -30.67 32.55 31.58
CA ASN A 22 -31.30 33.82 31.91
C ASN A 22 -30.40 34.67 32.83
N TYR A 23 -29.26 35.14 32.33
CA TYR A 23 -28.62 36.41 32.73
C TYR A 23 -27.56 36.81 31.68
N ILE A 24 -27.40 38.12 31.44
CA ILE A 24 -26.37 38.76 30.58
C ILE A 24 -26.35 38.34 29.10
N ALA A 25 -27.21 38.99 28.30
CA ALA A 25 -27.03 39.12 26.85
C ALA A 25 -27.33 40.55 26.38
N LYS A 26 -26.50 41.53 26.79
CA LYS A 26 -26.40 42.90 26.22
C LYS A 26 -25.33 43.75 26.92
N THR A 27 -24.14 43.90 26.32
CA THR A 27 -23.44 45.20 26.18
C THR A 27 -22.16 45.10 25.34
N ARG A 28 -22.12 45.91 24.26
CA ARG A 28 -21.01 46.76 23.78
C ARG A 28 -19.54 46.29 23.89
N ASN A 29 -18.89 46.18 22.72
CA ASN A 29 -17.50 46.59 22.46
C ASN A 29 -17.17 47.97 23.12
N PRO A 30 -15.93 48.23 23.58
CA PRO A 30 -14.80 48.41 22.64
C PRO A 30 -13.38 47.98 23.10
N ASN A 31 -12.47 48.08 22.12
CA ASN A 31 -11.00 48.15 22.14
C ASN A 31 -10.26 48.34 23.49
N LEU A 32 -9.13 47.63 23.65
CA LEU A 32 -7.84 48.23 24.04
C LEU A 32 -6.65 47.28 23.73
N ASN A 33 -5.44 47.83 23.62
CA ASN A 33 -4.21 47.17 23.14
C ASN A 33 -3.28 46.68 24.27
N TYR A 34 -2.21 45.99 23.85
CA TYR A 34 -0.79 45.92 24.32
C TYR A 34 -0.32 44.45 24.26
N HIS A 35 0.62 44.07 23.36
CA HIS A 35 2.09 44.21 23.41
C HIS A 35 2.74 43.51 24.63
N ALA A 36 3.87 42.78 24.51
CA ALA A 36 4.72 42.37 23.37
C ALA A 36 4.96 40.82 23.44
N GLU A 37 5.95 40.11 22.87
CA GLU A 37 7.25 40.33 22.19
C GLU A 37 7.30 39.38 20.94
N GLU A 38 8.00 39.59 19.81
CA GLU A 38 9.44 39.85 19.52
C GLU A 38 10.35 38.60 19.71
N LEU A 39 11.25 38.16 18.80
CA LEU A 39 11.82 38.58 17.48
C LEU A 39 12.02 37.28 16.61
N ILE A 40 12.27 37.21 15.28
CA ILE A 40 12.40 38.16 14.14
C ILE A 40 12.10 37.41 12.80
N GLU A 41 11.84 38.13 11.70
CA GLU A 41 12.11 37.68 10.32
C GLU A 41 12.35 38.96 9.45
N GLU A 42 13.31 38.97 8.52
CA GLU A 42 13.65 40.16 7.72
C GLU A 42 13.30 40.02 6.22
N ALA A 43 12.87 41.13 5.62
CA ALA A 43 12.65 41.28 4.18
C ALA A 43 12.96 42.72 3.72
N PRO A 44 13.35 42.90 2.44
CA PRO A 44 12.93 44.07 1.65
C PRO A 44 11.92 43.62 0.57
N GLN A 45 10.69 44.15 0.51
CA GLN A 45 10.30 45.48 0.01
C GLN A 45 10.45 45.68 -1.53
N SER A 46 9.53 46.35 -2.25
CA SER A 46 8.14 46.76 -1.98
C SER A 46 7.49 47.43 -3.21
N ILE A 47 6.15 47.63 -3.21
CA ILE A 47 5.40 48.74 -3.90
C ILE A 47 5.40 48.73 -5.46
N LYS A 48 4.30 48.95 -6.19
CA LYS A 48 2.83 49.04 -5.92
C LYS A 48 2.07 48.78 -7.25
N PHE A 49 0.84 48.28 -7.17
CA PHE A 49 -0.16 48.38 -8.24
C PHE A 49 -1.18 49.49 -7.94
N HIS A 50 -1.78 50.06 -8.98
CA HIS A 50 -3.11 50.70 -8.93
C HIS A 50 -3.89 50.33 -10.20
N LEU A 51 -5.18 50.05 -10.05
CA LEU A 51 -6.10 49.66 -11.12
C LEU A 51 -6.64 50.90 -11.86
N PHE A 52 -7.13 50.72 -13.10
CA PHE A 52 -8.45 51.22 -13.48
C PHE A 52 -9.05 50.43 -14.67
N ASP A 53 -10.38 50.31 -14.68
CA ASP A 53 -11.17 49.53 -15.67
C ASP A 53 -11.53 50.34 -16.93
N PRO A 54 -11.96 49.70 -18.04
CA PRO A 54 -12.12 50.33 -19.36
C PRO A 54 -13.52 50.86 -19.67
N SER A 55 -13.64 51.95 -20.44
CA SER A 55 -14.80 52.16 -21.36
C SER A 55 -14.63 53.24 -22.44
N ALA A 56 -14.99 52.85 -23.67
CA ALA A 56 -15.70 53.63 -24.71
C ALA A 56 -15.08 54.81 -25.52
N CYS A 57 -15.64 54.97 -26.74
CA CYS A 57 -15.80 56.18 -27.56
C CYS A 57 -14.70 56.69 -28.54
N LYS A 58 -14.79 56.18 -29.78
CA LYS A 58 -15.17 56.90 -31.04
C LYS A 58 -14.26 57.97 -31.71
N HIS A 59 -14.08 57.74 -33.02
CA HIS A 59 -14.08 58.70 -34.16
C HIS A 59 -12.87 59.59 -34.54
N ARG A 60 -12.16 59.10 -35.59
CA ARG A 60 -12.04 59.72 -36.95
C ARG A 60 -11.16 61.01 -37.14
N PRO A 61 -10.83 61.42 -38.39
CA PRO A 61 -9.43 61.78 -38.70
C PRO A 61 -9.17 63.13 -39.43
N SER A 62 -7.88 63.45 -39.59
CA SER A 62 -7.28 64.25 -40.69
C SER A 62 -5.80 63.81 -40.82
N GLN A 63 -5.09 63.71 -41.95
CA GLN A 63 -5.00 64.40 -43.26
C GLN A 63 -4.03 65.61 -43.35
N LYS A 64 -2.93 65.33 -44.09
CA LYS A 64 -2.20 66.17 -45.06
C LYS A 64 -1.05 67.12 -44.63
N ASN A 65 0.09 66.82 -45.26
CA ASN A 65 1.00 67.72 -45.99
C ASN A 65 1.86 68.75 -45.23
N ASN A 66 3.18 68.70 -45.49
CA ASN A 66 3.76 69.54 -46.55
C ASN A 66 5.01 68.89 -47.16
N GLU A 67 5.49 69.46 -48.28
CA GLU A 67 6.49 68.90 -49.19
C GLU A 67 7.77 69.75 -49.19
N GLU A 68 8.90 69.15 -49.57
CA GLU A 68 9.97 69.70 -50.43
C GLU A 68 11.26 68.87 -50.23
N SER A 69 12.20 68.80 -51.17
CA SER A 69 12.22 68.31 -52.56
C SER A 69 13.68 68.37 -53.02
N SER A 70 14.17 67.37 -53.75
CA SER A 70 15.27 67.48 -54.74
C SER A 70 15.61 66.09 -55.31
N TYR A 71 16.21 66.06 -56.50
CA TYR A 71 16.34 64.86 -57.33
C TYR A 71 17.79 64.41 -57.50
N MET A 72 18.00 63.09 -57.57
CA MET A 72 18.62 62.46 -58.75
C MET A 72 18.14 61.01 -58.91
N LYS A 73 18.20 60.48 -60.14
CA LYS A 73 17.82 59.10 -60.51
C LYS A 73 18.93 58.46 -61.34
N PHE A 74 19.10 57.15 -61.17
CA PHE A 74 19.35 56.09 -62.17
C PHE A 74 20.29 55.01 -61.62
N PRO A 75 20.15 53.73 -62.01
CA PRO A 75 18.93 52.97 -62.28
C PRO A 75 18.73 51.82 -61.26
N ARG A 76 17.55 51.19 -61.22
CA ARG A 76 17.37 49.88 -60.57
C ARG A 76 17.46 48.78 -61.63
N SER A 77 18.37 47.82 -61.45
CA SER A 77 18.39 46.57 -62.22
C SER A 77 17.42 45.56 -61.60
N SER A 78 16.18 45.53 -62.11
CA SER A 78 15.16 44.56 -61.72
C SER A 78 15.01 43.47 -62.79
N SER A 79 15.60 42.31 -62.56
CA SER A 79 15.47 41.10 -63.39
C SER A 79 15.88 39.87 -62.57
N ILE A 80 15.38 38.68 -62.94
CA ILE A 80 15.63 37.40 -62.25
C ILE A 80 15.02 37.31 -60.83
N ILE A 81 13.76 37.72 -60.69
CA ILE A 81 12.81 37.04 -59.78
C ILE A 81 11.55 36.79 -60.61
N GLY A 82 11.30 35.53 -60.95
CA GLY A 82 10.16 35.10 -61.77
C GLY A 82 10.29 33.64 -62.19
N ASN A 83 9.16 32.92 -62.10
CA ASN A 83 8.95 31.52 -62.51
C ASN A 83 9.79 30.44 -61.81
N PHE A 84 9.26 29.93 -60.69
CA PHE A 84 9.57 28.57 -60.19
C PHE A 84 8.36 27.60 -60.23
N ASN A 85 7.16 28.08 -60.55
CA ASN A 85 5.92 27.26 -60.60
C ASN A 85 5.55 26.71 -61.99
N GLU A 86 6.46 26.72 -62.97
CA GLU A 86 6.23 26.16 -64.32
C GLU A 86 7.39 25.24 -64.79
N VAL A 87 7.84 24.30 -63.95
CA VAL A 87 8.82 23.26 -64.34
C VAL A 87 8.33 21.85 -64.00
N SER A 88 7.09 21.53 -64.39
CA SER A 88 6.51 20.17 -64.26
C SER A 88 6.41 19.42 -65.60
N SER A 89 7.24 19.76 -66.60
CA SER A 89 7.07 19.24 -67.97
C SER A 89 8.31 19.20 -68.89
N HIS A 90 9.55 19.40 -68.41
CA HIS A 90 10.77 19.26 -69.25
C HIS A 90 11.88 18.44 -68.59
N SER A 91 12.21 17.29 -69.19
CA SER A 91 13.34 16.43 -68.84
C SER A 91 14.68 16.93 -69.41
N GLY A 92 15.12 18.09 -68.91
CA GLY A 92 16.44 18.65 -69.21
C GLY A 92 17.57 17.97 -68.42
N ARG A 93 18.70 17.67 -69.06
CA ARG A 93 19.90 17.17 -68.37
C ARG A 93 20.69 18.34 -67.78
N TYR A 94 20.71 18.46 -66.47
CA TYR A 94 21.85 19.09 -65.78
C TYR A 94 23.08 18.20 -65.90
N SER A 95 24.27 18.79 -65.85
CA SER A 95 25.52 18.04 -65.96
C SER A 95 25.94 17.46 -64.61
N VAL A 96 26.68 16.35 -64.64
CA VAL A 96 27.16 15.68 -63.41
C VAL A 96 28.22 16.52 -62.65
N GLN A 97 28.69 17.63 -63.25
CA GLN A 97 29.71 18.50 -62.66
C GLN A 97 29.14 19.65 -61.82
N GLU A 98 27.85 20.01 -61.99
CA GLU A 98 27.23 21.14 -61.26
C GLU A 98 26.76 20.75 -59.84
N PHE A 99 26.42 19.48 -59.62
CA PHE A 99 25.94 19.00 -58.31
C PHE A 99 26.98 19.09 -57.18
N PRO A 100 28.26 18.70 -57.36
CA PRO A 100 29.28 18.87 -56.32
C PRO A 100 29.49 20.34 -55.94
N GLU A 101 29.53 21.25 -56.92
CA GLU A 101 29.74 22.68 -56.65
C GLU A 101 28.56 23.31 -55.90
N LEU A 102 27.32 22.90 -56.19
CA LEU A 102 26.13 23.27 -55.41
C LEU A 102 26.18 22.74 -53.97
N ILE A 103 26.56 21.47 -53.79
CA ILE A 103 26.66 20.84 -52.47
C ILE A 103 27.77 21.49 -51.62
N ASP A 104 28.96 21.68 -52.19
CA ASP A 104 30.08 22.36 -51.51
C ASP A 104 29.73 23.82 -51.18
N MET A 105 28.93 24.50 -52.01
CA MET A 105 28.45 25.86 -51.76
C MET A 105 27.43 25.92 -50.62
N GLU A 106 26.39 25.07 -50.62
CA GLU A 106 25.39 25.03 -49.55
C GLU A 106 26.00 24.57 -48.20
N ILE A 107 26.91 23.60 -48.21
CA ILE A 107 27.68 23.20 -47.02
C ILE A 107 28.61 24.33 -46.57
N SER A 108 29.21 25.08 -47.49
CA SER A 108 29.99 26.28 -47.14
C SER A 108 29.11 27.37 -46.52
N GLU A 109 27.93 27.66 -47.04
CA GLU A 109 27.03 28.67 -46.44
C GLU A 109 26.54 28.26 -45.04
N LEU A 110 26.29 26.96 -44.80
CA LEU A 110 26.07 26.43 -43.45
C LEU A 110 27.26 26.73 -42.52
N GLN A 111 28.49 26.45 -42.95
CA GLN A 111 29.73 26.70 -42.19
C GLN A 111 30.06 28.20 -42.00
N TYR A 112 29.65 29.09 -42.92
CA TYR A 112 29.96 30.52 -42.90
C TYR A 112 28.85 31.40 -42.28
N SER A 113 27.80 30.82 -41.70
CA SER A 113 26.57 31.46 -41.17
C SER A 113 26.72 32.39 -39.93
N LYS A 114 27.86 33.09 -39.80
CA LYS A 114 28.12 34.06 -38.72
C LYS A 114 27.42 35.41 -38.87
N ALA A 115 26.68 35.65 -39.95
CA ALA A 115 26.05 36.95 -40.23
C ALA A 115 24.65 36.88 -40.88
N LEU A 116 23.62 36.47 -40.13
CA LEU A 116 22.24 36.99 -40.18
C LEU A 116 21.33 36.27 -39.17
N GLY A 117 20.46 36.99 -38.48
CA GLY A 117 19.51 36.44 -37.49
C GLY A 117 18.26 35.79 -38.08
N LYS A 118 18.37 35.21 -39.28
CA LYS A 118 17.32 34.54 -40.04
C LYS A 118 17.94 33.46 -40.92
N CYS A 119 18.16 32.28 -40.35
CA CYS A 119 18.54 31.08 -41.09
C CYS A 119 17.81 29.90 -40.45
N GLY A 120 16.93 29.27 -41.23
CA GLY A 120 16.01 28.22 -40.79
C GLY A 120 14.98 27.95 -41.89
N GLU A 121 14.50 26.72 -41.94
CA GLU A 121 13.54 26.21 -42.93
C GLU A 121 14.12 26.13 -44.37
N GLU A 122 14.24 27.23 -45.13
CA GLU A 122 14.53 27.24 -46.58
C GLU A 122 15.67 26.26 -47.00
N HIS A 123 16.93 26.56 -46.64
CA HIS A 123 18.08 25.69 -46.96
C HIS A 123 17.96 24.23 -46.46
N THR A 124 17.14 23.97 -45.43
CA THR A 124 16.94 22.61 -44.89
C THR A 124 15.90 21.80 -45.65
N GLU A 125 14.98 22.47 -46.35
CA GLU A 125 14.07 21.84 -47.30
C GLU A 125 14.74 21.62 -48.66
N ASP A 126 15.60 22.56 -49.08
CA ASP A 126 16.40 22.49 -50.32
C ASP A 126 17.33 21.27 -50.29
N ILE A 127 18.22 21.16 -49.29
CA ILE A 127 19.14 20.00 -49.12
C ILE A 127 18.36 18.67 -49.07
N ALA A 128 17.20 18.64 -48.39
CA ALA A 128 16.37 17.44 -48.34
C ALA A 128 15.71 17.12 -49.70
N SER A 129 15.40 18.12 -50.53
CA SER A 129 14.89 17.93 -51.90
C SER A 129 15.99 17.50 -52.88
N ILE A 130 17.22 17.99 -52.69
CA ILE A 130 18.42 17.56 -53.41
C ILE A 130 18.70 16.09 -53.09
N TYR A 131 18.66 15.70 -51.81
CA TYR A 131 18.79 14.29 -51.41
C TYR A 131 17.70 13.41 -52.05
N GLU A 132 16.44 13.86 -52.09
CA GLU A 132 15.35 13.13 -52.72
C GLU A 132 15.52 12.99 -54.25
N SER A 133 15.99 14.06 -54.92
CA SER A 133 16.37 14.07 -56.34
C SER A 133 17.54 13.12 -56.65
N LEU A 134 18.50 13.01 -55.72
CA LEU A 134 19.57 12.01 -55.78
C LEU A 134 19.00 10.59 -55.58
N THR A 135 17.99 10.38 -54.73
CA THR A 135 17.39 9.03 -54.53
C THR A 135 16.58 8.53 -55.70
N SER A 136 15.93 9.41 -56.47
CA SER A 136 15.14 9.04 -57.65
C SER A 136 15.98 8.82 -58.92
N SER A 137 17.25 9.25 -58.94
CA SER A 137 18.16 9.12 -60.08
C SER A 137 19.07 7.88 -60.01
N SER A 138 19.10 7.10 -61.10
CA SER A 138 19.76 5.79 -61.16
C SER A 138 21.15 5.84 -61.80
N GLY A 139 22.19 5.93 -60.97
CA GLY A 139 23.59 5.79 -61.41
C GLY A 139 24.59 5.80 -60.25
N ASN A 140 25.72 5.11 -60.40
CA ASN A 140 26.71 4.93 -59.32
C ASN A 140 27.25 6.25 -58.76
N THR A 141 27.40 7.29 -59.59
CA THR A 141 27.84 8.63 -59.17
C THR A 141 26.86 9.31 -58.21
N TYR A 142 25.56 9.06 -58.37
CA TYR A 142 24.51 9.55 -57.47
C TYR A 142 24.35 8.70 -56.21
N ALA A 143 24.97 7.52 -56.14
CA ALA A 143 25.12 6.77 -54.89
C ALA A 143 26.24 7.41 -54.05
N SER A 144 27.43 7.61 -54.62
CA SER A 144 28.57 8.23 -53.93
C SER A 144 28.28 9.64 -53.39
N LEU A 145 27.46 10.45 -54.08
CA LEU A 145 27.09 11.78 -53.60
C LEU A 145 26.17 11.73 -52.35
N LYS A 146 25.29 10.73 -52.22
CA LYS A 146 24.51 10.51 -50.98
C LYS A 146 25.42 10.10 -49.83
N ASP A 147 26.40 9.25 -50.12
CA ASP A 147 27.34 8.80 -49.11
C ASP A 147 28.15 9.97 -48.55
N VAL A 148 28.69 10.84 -49.40
CA VAL A 148 29.40 12.06 -48.99
C VAL A 148 28.50 13.01 -48.20
N LEU A 149 27.29 13.31 -48.67
CA LEU A 149 26.32 14.17 -47.96
C LEU A 149 26.02 13.65 -46.54
N LEU A 150 25.83 12.33 -46.38
CA LEU A 150 25.61 11.72 -45.07
C LEU A 150 26.87 11.76 -44.20
N ASP A 151 28.05 11.50 -44.76
CA ASP A 151 29.29 11.47 -43.98
C ASP A 151 29.66 12.88 -43.46
N GLU A 152 29.50 13.94 -44.25
CA GLU A 152 29.72 15.33 -43.81
C GLU A 152 28.77 15.72 -42.66
N LEU A 153 27.46 15.44 -42.79
CA LEU A 153 26.48 15.73 -41.72
C LEU A 153 26.80 14.96 -40.42
N LEU A 154 27.35 13.75 -40.52
CA LEU A 154 27.79 12.94 -39.38
C LEU A 154 29.12 13.42 -38.78
N ILE A 155 30.03 13.95 -39.61
CA ILE A 155 31.28 14.57 -39.17
C ILE A 155 31.00 15.85 -38.37
N VAL A 156 30.09 16.73 -38.85
CA VAL A 156 29.73 17.95 -38.11
C VAL A 156 29.16 17.63 -36.73
N ILE A 157 28.24 16.67 -36.63
CA ILE A 157 27.63 16.25 -35.35
C ILE A 157 28.67 15.65 -34.36
N SER A 158 29.71 15.00 -34.87
CA SER A 158 30.71 14.30 -34.05
C SER A 158 32.00 15.09 -33.77
N THR A 159 32.20 16.25 -34.44
CA THR A 159 33.44 17.05 -34.33
C THR A 159 33.24 18.53 -34.02
N SER A 160 32.09 19.12 -34.35
CA SER A 160 31.83 20.55 -34.08
C SER A 160 31.65 20.85 -32.58
N LYS A 161 31.75 22.14 -32.25
CA LYS A 161 31.46 22.73 -30.94
C LYS A 161 30.54 23.95 -31.05
N GLU A 162 30.11 24.35 -32.25
CA GLU A 162 29.14 25.42 -32.41
C GLU A 162 27.73 24.82 -32.47
N GLU A 163 26.93 25.12 -31.45
CA GLU A 163 25.54 24.65 -31.27
C GLU A 163 24.67 24.78 -32.54
N ARG A 164 24.92 25.82 -33.35
CA ARG A 164 24.20 26.09 -34.60
C ARG A 164 24.53 25.09 -35.70
N GLU A 165 25.80 24.73 -35.87
CA GLU A 165 26.24 23.76 -36.88
C GLU A 165 25.67 22.38 -36.56
N ILE A 166 25.78 21.97 -35.29
CA ILE A 166 25.22 20.71 -34.79
C ILE A 166 23.70 20.69 -34.97
N ARG A 167 22.98 21.77 -34.60
CA ARG A 167 21.52 21.86 -34.79
C ARG A 167 21.13 21.78 -36.27
N ALA A 168 21.81 22.52 -37.15
CA ALA A 168 21.53 22.46 -38.59
C ALA A 168 21.68 21.04 -39.15
N SER A 169 22.78 20.35 -38.82
CA SER A 169 23.02 18.97 -39.28
C SER A 169 22.05 17.95 -38.67
N VAL A 170 21.64 18.14 -37.40
CA VAL A 170 20.61 17.28 -36.77
C VAL A 170 19.24 17.50 -37.42
N SER A 171 18.87 18.75 -37.72
CA SER A 171 17.61 19.09 -38.38
C SER A 171 17.55 18.58 -39.82
N THR A 172 18.60 18.73 -40.62
CA THR A 172 18.62 18.19 -42.00
C THR A 172 18.61 16.66 -42.04
N LEU A 173 19.33 15.97 -41.15
CA LEU A 173 19.17 14.52 -41.02
C LEU A 173 17.75 14.13 -40.60
N THR A 174 17.09 14.92 -39.75
CA THR A 174 15.70 14.66 -39.33
C THR A 174 14.70 14.84 -40.48
N THR A 175 14.85 15.87 -41.33
CA THR A 175 14.00 16.05 -42.53
C THR A 175 14.28 15.01 -43.62
N ILE A 176 15.54 14.59 -43.79
CA ILE A 176 15.90 13.48 -44.70
C ILE A 176 15.26 12.16 -44.23
N ILE A 177 15.30 11.85 -42.93
CA ILE A 177 14.71 10.62 -42.37
C ILE A 177 13.17 10.67 -42.41
N SER A 178 12.55 11.84 -42.21
CA SER A 178 11.08 11.96 -42.28
C SER A 178 10.54 11.72 -43.70
N ARG A 179 11.26 12.20 -44.73
CA ARG A 179 10.96 11.91 -46.14
C ARG A 179 11.34 10.47 -46.54
N ASN A 180 12.49 9.94 -46.08
CA ASN A 180 12.92 8.57 -46.37
C ASN A 180 13.48 7.81 -45.15
N LYS A 181 12.69 6.88 -44.61
CA LYS A 181 13.04 6.05 -43.45
C LYS A 181 14.14 5.01 -43.70
N SER A 182 14.49 4.66 -44.95
CA SER A 182 15.57 3.68 -45.20
C SER A 182 16.94 4.19 -44.74
N VAL A 183 17.13 5.51 -44.76
CA VAL A 183 18.37 6.20 -44.42
C VAL A 183 18.82 5.92 -42.98
N ILE A 184 17.89 5.56 -42.08
CA ILE A 184 18.19 5.15 -40.69
C ILE A 184 19.19 3.97 -40.65
N GLU A 185 19.03 2.98 -41.54
CA GLU A 185 19.92 1.83 -41.57
C GLU A 185 21.27 2.14 -42.22
N ASP A 186 21.35 3.16 -43.07
CA ASP A 186 22.60 3.61 -43.68
C ASP A 186 23.40 4.50 -42.71
N ILE A 187 22.73 5.36 -41.94
CA ILE A 187 23.30 6.11 -40.81
C ILE A 187 23.87 5.16 -39.75
N LYS A 188 23.17 4.06 -39.43
CA LYS A 188 23.68 3.01 -38.52
C LYS A 188 24.96 2.35 -39.06
N LYS A 189 25.03 2.04 -40.36
CA LYS A 189 26.23 1.45 -41.01
C LYS A 189 27.41 2.43 -41.04
N LYS A 190 27.14 3.73 -41.29
CA LYS A 190 28.14 4.82 -41.29
C LYS A 190 28.69 5.15 -39.89
N GLY A 191 28.06 4.62 -38.83
CA GLY A 191 28.65 4.59 -37.50
C GLY A 191 28.35 5.80 -36.60
N LEU A 192 27.20 6.47 -36.80
CA LEU A 192 26.72 7.51 -35.89
C LEU A 192 26.69 7.01 -34.43
N ARG A 193 27.54 7.57 -33.58
CA ARG A 193 27.65 7.13 -32.19
C ARG A 193 26.58 7.82 -31.35
N LEU A 194 25.83 7.04 -30.57
CA LEU A 194 24.81 7.56 -29.65
C LEU A 194 25.39 8.54 -28.62
N CYS A 195 26.68 8.41 -28.27
CA CYS A 195 27.41 9.34 -27.43
C CYS A 195 27.50 10.76 -28.01
N ASP A 196 27.59 10.88 -29.34
CA ASP A 196 27.73 12.18 -30.01
C ASP A 196 26.38 12.90 -29.98
N LEU A 197 25.28 12.20 -30.31
CA LEU A 197 23.90 12.70 -30.13
C LEU A 197 23.59 13.04 -28.66
N ALA A 198 24.05 12.22 -27.71
CA ALA A 198 23.92 12.49 -26.28
C ALA A 198 24.69 13.75 -25.85
N SER A 199 25.82 14.05 -26.50
CA SER A 199 26.59 15.28 -26.27
C SER A 199 25.90 16.50 -26.89
N ALA A 200 25.25 16.35 -28.05
CA ALA A 200 24.45 17.40 -28.69
C ALA A 200 23.20 17.75 -27.85
N LEU A 201 22.51 16.73 -27.30
CA LEU A 201 21.38 16.93 -26.40
C LEU A 201 21.80 17.69 -25.12
N LYS A 202 22.98 17.35 -24.56
CA LYS A 202 23.61 18.03 -23.42
C LYS A 202 24.17 19.43 -23.77
N GLN A 203 24.07 19.85 -25.03
CA GLN A 203 24.40 21.18 -25.56
C GLN A 203 23.14 21.92 -26.07
N ASN A 204 21.95 21.58 -25.57
CA ASN A 204 20.67 22.21 -25.94
C ASN A 204 20.25 22.05 -27.41
N VAL A 205 20.82 21.10 -28.16
CA VAL A 205 20.29 20.66 -29.46
C VAL A 205 19.17 19.65 -29.20
N HIS A 206 18.00 20.15 -28.82
CA HIS A 206 16.84 19.34 -28.42
C HIS A 206 16.38 18.38 -29.54
N GLU A 207 16.57 18.78 -30.80
CA GLU A 207 16.28 18.00 -32.01
C GLU A 207 17.02 16.66 -32.02
N ALA A 208 18.15 16.52 -31.31
CA ALA A 208 18.88 15.27 -31.18
C ALA A 208 18.05 14.16 -30.50
N ALA A 209 17.05 14.51 -29.68
CA ALA A 209 16.11 13.54 -29.11
C ALA A 209 15.30 12.82 -30.20
N ILE A 210 14.95 13.52 -31.28
CA ILE A 210 14.21 12.95 -32.41
C ILE A 210 15.08 11.91 -33.12
N LEU A 211 16.35 12.23 -33.40
CA LEU A 211 17.28 11.25 -33.98
C LEU A 211 17.52 10.05 -33.06
N ILE A 212 17.72 10.26 -31.75
CA ILE A 212 17.88 9.16 -30.78
C ILE A 212 16.66 8.23 -30.80
N TYR A 213 15.44 8.77 -30.82
CA TYR A 213 14.22 7.96 -30.89
C TYR A 213 14.07 7.24 -32.25
N LEU A 214 14.31 7.92 -33.38
CA LEU A 214 14.17 7.34 -34.72
C LEU A 214 15.20 6.24 -35.03
N ILE A 215 16.41 6.33 -34.46
CA ILE A 215 17.43 5.27 -34.55
C ILE A 215 16.98 4.00 -33.81
N ASN A 216 16.14 4.16 -32.78
CA ASN A 216 15.65 3.10 -31.88
C ASN A 216 16.78 2.21 -31.30
N PRO A 217 17.71 2.79 -30.54
CA PRO A 217 18.78 2.05 -29.85
C PRO A 217 18.22 1.16 -28.74
N SER A 218 18.99 0.19 -28.24
CA SER A 218 18.48 -0.68 -27.17
C SER A 218 18.35 0.10 -25.86
N PRO A 219 17.42 -0.26 -24.95
CA PRO A 219 17.26 0.42 -23.67
C PRO A 219 18.56 0.43 -22.85
N ILE A 220 19.38 -0.62 -22.96
CA ILE A 220 20.69 -0.71 -22.31
C ILE A 220 21.59 0.42 -22.79
N ASP A 221 21.62 0.70 -24.10
CA ASP A 221 22.42 1.78 -24.67
C ASP A 221 21.93 3.14 -24.16
N ILE A 222 20.61 3.40 -24.20
CA ILE A 222 20.00 4.65 -23.69
C ILE A 222 20.39 4.88 -22.23
N LYS A 223 20.40 3.83 -21.40
CA LYS A 223 20.79 3.90 -19.99
C LYS A 223 22.24 4.34 -19.80
N THR A 224 23.18 3.93 -20.66
CA THR A 224 24.59 4.33 -20.56
C THR A 224 24.85 5.82 -20.84
N LEU A 225 23.92 6.50 -21.51
CA LEU A 225 24.07 7.89 -21.93
C LEU A 225 23.65 8.92 -20.86
N GLU A 226 23.03 8.45 -19.77
CA GLU A 226 22.56 9.28 -18.63
C GLU A 226 21.68 10.47 -19.05
N LEU A 227 20.80 10.27 -20.04
CA LEU A 227 20.00 11.35 -20.66
C LEU A 227 18.84 11.88 -19.80
N LEU A 228 18.38 11.10 -18.81
CA LEU A 228 17.11 11.35 -18.12
C LEU A 228 16.93 12.79 -17.58
N PRO A 229 17.93 13.45 -16.94
CA PRO A 229 17.76 14.82 -16.46
C PRO A 229 17.46 15.81 -17.60
N VAL A 230 18.16 15.68 -18.73
CA VAL A 230 18.01 16.58 -19.90
C VAL A 230 16.70 16.31 -20.64
N LEU A 231 16.30 15.05 -20.78
CA LEU A 231 15.00 14.69 -21.36
C LEU A 231 13.84 15.24 -20.51
N VAL A 232 13.97 15.19 -19.18
CA VAL A 232 13.00 15.77 -18.25
C VAL A 232 12.99 17.30 -18.32
N GLU A 233 14.16 17.94 -18.43
CA GLU A 233 14.28 19.39 -18.62
C GLU A 233 13.55 19.84 -19.89
N ILE A 234 13.83 19.23 -21.05
CA ILE A 234 13.17 19.50 -22.33
C ILE A 234 11.64 19.39 -22.21
N VAL A 235 11.14 18.35 -21.53
CA VAL A 235 9.70 18.15 -21.35
C VAL A 235 9.06 19.16 -20.37
N CYS A 236 9.83 19.75 -19.46
CA CYS A 236 9.34 20.72 -18.48
C CYS A 236 9.51 22.19 -18.91
N THR A 237 10.42 22.50 -19.83
CA THR A 237 10.66 23.86 -20.35
C THR A 237 9.53 24.30 -21.28
N SER A 238 8.52 24.98 -20.73
CA SER A 238 7.38 25.49 -21.50
C SER A 238 7.67 26.85 -22.16
N ARG A 239 7.35 26.93 -23.46
CA ARG A 239 7.30 28.13 -24.34
C ARG A 239 8.62 28.86 -24.64
N SER A 240 9.19 28.56 -25.82
CA SER A 240 10.12 29.45 -26.53
C SER A 240 10.14 29.30 -28.06
N HIS A 241 9.81 28.12 -28.62
CA HIS A 241 9.91 27.82 -30.06
C HIS A 241 8.58 27.41 -30.73
N GLU A 242 7.47 28.00 -30.31
CA GLU A 242 6.09 27.63 -30.74
C GLU A 242 5.67 28.22 -32.12
N ASN A 243 6.62 28.70 -32.93
CA ASN A 243 6.34 29.58 -34.10
C ASN A 243 6.94 29.13 -35.46
N THR A 244 7.76 28.08 -35.54
CA THR A 244 8.55 27.74 -36.77
C THR A 244 8.84 26.23 -36.94
N GLN A 245 7.82 25.36 -36.88
CA GLN A 245 7.89 23.93 -37.24
C GLN A 245 6.50 23.34 -37.64
N GLU A 246 5.84 23.84 -38.69
CA GLU A 246 4.62 23.19 -39.22
C GLU A 246 4.91 21.98 -40.14
N SER A 247 6.17 21.71 -40.49
CA SER A 247 6.59 20.70 -41.48
C SER A 247 7.10 19.37 -40.91
N LEU A 248 7.22 19.22 -39.58
CA LEU A 248 7.84 18.03 -38.95
C LEU A 248 6.83 17.13 -38.22
N LEU A 249 6.89 15.83 -38.54
CA LEU A 249 5.99 14.78 -38.02
C LEU A 249 6.19 14.45 -36.52
N MET A 250 7.15 15.07 -35.83
CA MET A 250 7.50 14.74 -34.44
C MET A 250 8.26 15.89 -33.78
N THR A 251 7.90 16.25 -32.55
CA THR A 251 8.61 17.31 -31.81
C THR A 251 9.69 16.73 -30.88
N PRO A 252 10.71 17.52 -30.48
CA PRO A 252 11.69 17.12 -29.46
C PRO A 252 11.07 16.68 -28.14
N HIS A 253 9.99 17.33 -27.72
CA HIS A 253 9.22 17.00 -26.51
C HIS A 253 8.57 15.61 -26.62
N THR A 254 8.00 15.28 -27.78
CA THR A 254 7.38 13.97 -28.06
C THR A 254 8.42 12.85 -28.01
N ALA A 255 9.55 13.03 -28.69
CA ALA A 255 10.66 12.07 -28.66
C ALA A 255 11.21 11.88 -27.24
N SER A 256 11.34 12.97 -26.48
CA SER A 256 11.79 12.93 -25.09
C SER A 256 10.83 12.16 -24.18
N LEU A 257 9.51 12.36 -24.31
CA LEU A 257 8.49 11.58 -23.59
C LEU A 257 8.55 10.09 -23.93
N MET A 258 8.74 9.72 -25.20
CA MET A 258 8.85 8.33 -25.63
C MET A 258 10.10 7.65 -25.04
N ILE A 259 11.25 8.34 -25.03
CA ILE A 259 12.49 7.84 -24.43
C ILE A 259 12.35 7.72 -22.90
N ILE A 260 11.63 8.64 -22.23
CA ILE A 260 11.35 8.53 -20.79
C ILE A 260 10.42 7.35 -20.50
N GLU A 261 9.40 7.08 -21.33
CA GLU A 261 8.51 5.91 -21.19
C GLU A 261 9.32 4.60 -21.24
N GLU A 262 10.21 4.44 -22.22
CA GLU A 262 11.11 3.29 -22.34
C GLU A 262 12.00 3.14 -21.09
N LEU A 263 12.59 4.24 -20.61
CA LEU A 263 13.46 4.26 -19.43
C LEU A 263 12.78 3.89 -18.10
N VAL A 264 11.45 4.04 -17.98
CA VAL A 264 10.70 3.67 -16.77
C VAL A 264 9.91 2.36 -16.88
N THR A 265 9.93 1.71 -18.04
CA THR A 265 9.18 0.47 -18.30
C THR A 265 10.07 -0.74 -18.58
N SER A 266 11.14 -0.60 -19.37
CA SER A 266 11.80 -1.75 -20.01
C SER A 266 12.93 -2.43 -19.23
N PHE A 267 13.29 -1.97 -18.03
CA PHE A 267 14.31 -2.63 -17.20
C PHE A 267 13.73 -3.44 -16.03
N ASP A 268 14.65 -3.97 -15.20
CA ASP A 268 14.31 -4.61 -13.94
C ASP A 268 13.71 -3.61 -12.93
N TYR A 269 13.03 -4.15 -11.92
CA TYR A 269 12.33 -3.38 -10.89
C TYR A 269 13.24 -2.40 -10.12
N ALA A 270 14.54 -2.68 -9.93
CA ALA A 270 15.45 -1.75 -9.27
C ALA A 270 15.85 -0.59 -10.19
N THR A 271 16.12 -0.86 -11.48
CA THR A 271 16.45 0.19 -12.46
C THR A 271 15.26 1.11 -12.73
N ASN A 272 14.06 0.57 -13.03
CA ASN A 272 12.88 1.40 -13.30
C ASN A 272 12.57 2.32 -12.09
N ASN A 273 12.70 1.80 -10.87
CA ASN A 273 12.54 2.58 -9.63
C ASN A 273 13.60 3.67 -9.44
N MET A 274 14.83 3.51 -9.96
CA MET A 274 15.86 4.54 -9.93
C MET A 274 15.50 5.70 -10.88
N HIS A 275 15.02 5.40 -12.08
CA HIS A 275 14.57 6.42 -13.04
C HIS A 275 13.30 7.13 -12.53
N LEU A 276 12.33 6.39 -12.01
CA LEU A 276 11.11 6.96 -11.41
C LEU A 276 11.43 7.85 -10.20
N ALA A 277 12.40 7.48 -9.35
CA ALA A 277 12.82 8.32 -8.22
C ALA A 277 13.33 9.71 -8.63
N ALA A 278 13.95 9.84 -9.81
CA ALA A 278 14.38 11.15 -10.34
C ALA A 278 13.20 11.97 -10.87
N ILE A 279 12.22 11.33 -11.51
CA ILE A 279 11.01 11.97 -12.07
C ILE A 279 10.03 12.37 -10.97
N SER A 280 10.01 11.65 -9.84
CA SER A 280 9.08 11.81 -8.72
C SER A 280 9.12 13.16 -7.95
N SER A 281 9.95 14.13 -8.35
CA SER A 281 9.96 15.44 -7.70
C SER A 281 8.69 16.25 -8.04
N PRO A 282 8.12 17.03 -7.10
CA PRO A 282 6.93 17.84 -7.38
C PRO A 282 7.10 18.86 -8.53
N GLN A 283 8.33 19.35 -8.75
CA GLN A 283 8.63 20.27 -9.85
C GLN A 283 8.50 19.58 -11.22
N VAL A 284 9.10 18.39 -11.37
CA VAL A 284 9.01 17.58 -12.60
C VAL A 284 7.58 17.08 -12.83
N LEU A 285 6.90 16.62 -11.78
CA LEU A 285 5.49 16.26 -11.86
C LEU A 285 4.61 17.45 -12.28
N ASN A 286 4.92 18.68 -11.87
CA ASN A 286 4.22 19.86 -12.36
C ASN A 286 4.46 20.06 -13.87
N GLY A 287 5.71 20.02 -14.33
CA GLY A 287 6.03 20.16 -15.76
C GLY A 287 5.29 19.14 -16.63
N LEU A 288 5.31 17.86 -16.23
CA LEU A 288 4.55 16.79 -16.89
C LEU A 288 3.03 17.06 -16.92
N LEU A 289 2.47 17.66 -15.86
CA LEU A 289 1.04 18.00 -15.80
C LEU A 289 0.68 19.30 -16.55
N GLU A 290 1.63 20.21 -16.79
CA GLU A 290 1.44 21.35 -17.71
C GLU A 290 1.45 20.90 -19.17
N VAL A 291 2.30 19.93 -19.57
CA VAL A 291 2.29 19.34 -20.92
C VAL A 291 0.92 18.76 -21.26
N ALA A 292 0.23 18.15 -20.29
CA ALA A 292 -1.13 17.64 -20.47
C ALA A 292 -2.16 18.73 -20.82
N ARG A 293 -1.92 20.02 -20.50
CA ARG A 293 -2.85 21.14 -20.77
C ARG A 293 -2.75 21.73 -22.17
N ASN A 294 -1.76 21.30 -22.96
CA ASN A 294 -1.51 21.84 -24.30
C ASN A 294 -2.17 21.00 -25.43
N ASP A 295 -3.16 20.16 -25.09
CA ASP A 295 -4.12 19.44 -25.96
C ASP A 295 -3.59 18.58 -27.14
N ASN A 296 -2.27 18.46 -27.36
CA ASN A 296 -1.70 17.60 -28.41
C ASN A 296 -1.88 16.09 -28.11
N LEU A 297 -2.81 15.46 -28.83
CA LEU A 297 -3.28 14.09 -28.56
C LEU A 297 -2.23 12.99 -28.77
N GLU A 298 -1.32 13.12 -29.74
CA GLU A 298 -0.36 12.05 -30.05
C GLU A 298 0.69 11.83 -28.96
N HIS A 299 0.97 12.86 -28.16
CA HIS A 299 2.00 12.83 -27.12
C HIS A 299 1.47 12.26 -25.79
N PHE A 300 0.15 12.06 -25.71
CA PHE A 300 -0.56 11.81 -24.47
C PHE A 300 -0.42 10.38 -23.94
N PHE A 301 -0.11 9.41 -24.81
CA PHE A 301 0.07 8.00 -24.43
C PHE A 301 1.25 7.83 -23.48
N SER A 302 2.46 8.20 -23.90
CA SER A 302 3.68 8.09 -23.09
C SER A 302 3.58 8.88 -21.78
N LEU A 303 3.01 10.09 -21.84
CA LEU A 303 2.73 10.90 -20.66
C LEU A 303 1.80 10.16 -19.67
N THR A 304 0.75 9.52 -20.17
CA THR A 304 -0.17 8.72 -19.35
C THR A 304 0.54 7.52 -18.72
N THR A 305 1.37 6.78 -19.47
CA THR A 305 2.17 5.67 -18.92
C THR A 305 3.13 6.15 -17.83
N ILE A 306 3.87 7.23 -18.07
CA ILE A 306 4.82 7.81 -17.11
C ILE A 306 4.09 8.23 -15.82
N LEU A 307 2.95 8.90 -15.93
CA LEU A 307 2.14 9.31 -14.76
C LEU A 307 1.62 8.10 -13.98
N ILE A 308 1.10 7.06 -14.66
CA ILE A 308 0.71 5.79 -14.03
C ILE A 308 1.90 5.18 -13.27
N LYS A 309 3.08 5.11 -13.89
CA LYS A 309 4.29 4.56 -13.23
C LYS A 309 4.75 5.39 -12.05
N CYS A 310 4.66 6.72 -12.12
CA CYS A 310 4.94 7.60 -10.98
C CYS A 310 3.96 7.36 -9.81
N MET A 311 2.66 7.19 -10.09
CA MET A 311 1.66 6.85 -9.06
C MET A 311 1.85 5.45 -8.46
N GLN A 312 2.26 4.47 -9.27
CA GLN A 312 2.60 3.10 -8.84
C GLN A 312 3.90 3.04 -8.02
N PHE A 313 4.81 4.00 -8.20
CA PHE A 313 6.09 4.06 -7.51
C PHE A 313 6.02 4.68 -6.11
N ASP A 314 5.38 5.85 -5.95
CA ASP A 314 5.33 6.55 -4.66
C ASP A 314 3.97 7.19 -4.31
N ALA A 315 3.70 7.21 -3.00
CA ALA A 315 2.49 7.71 -2.39
C ALA A 315 2.35 9.25 -2.47
N GLN A 316 3.45 10.01 -2.42
CA GLN A 316 3.39 11.47 -2.60
C GLN A 316 3.18 11.83 -4.07
N CYS A 317 3.75 11.07 -5.01
CA CYS A 317 3.44 11.23 -6.44
C CYS A 317 1.95 11.03 -6.72
N ARG A 318 1.35 9.93 -6.23
CA ARG A 318 -0.10 9.69 -6.34
C ARG A 318 -0.93 10.82 -5.72
N LYS A 319 -0.54 11.28 -4.54
CA LYS A 319 -1.21 12.41 -3.87
C LYS A 319 -1.13 13.69 -4.70
N TYR A 320 0.05 14.06 -5.18
CA TYR A 320 0.27 15.26 -5.99
C TYR A 320 -0.53 15.22 -7.30
N VAL A 321 -0.42 14.13 -8.06
CA VAL A 321 -1.16 13.92 -9.31
C VAL A 321 -2.67 14.01 -9.06
N SER A 322 -3.20 13.31 -8.05
CA SER A 322 -4.64 13.37 -7.70
C SER A 322 -5.17 14.76 -7.37
N GLN A 323 -4.30 15.69 -6.95
CA GLN A 323 -4.66 17.07 -6.66
C GLN A 323 -4.61 17.95 -7.93
N PHE A 324 -3.49 17.91 -8.65
CA PHE A 324 -3.15 18.89 -9.70
C PHE A 324 -3.40 18.46 -11.15
N THR A 325 -3.79 17.21 -11.41
CA THR A 325 -4.10 16.73 -12.77
C THR A 325 -5.22 17.56 -13.43
N PRO A 326 -5.01 18.09 -14.66
CA PRO A 326 -6.11 18.56 -15.51
C PRO A 326 -6.88 17.34 -16.05
N LEU A 327 -8.21 17.26 -15.86
CA LEU A 327 -8.94 16.04 -16.20
C LEU A 327 -9.49 16.05 -17.63
N ALA A 328 -9.88 17.22 -18.16
CA ALA A 328 -10.39 17.38 -19.53
C ALA A 328 -9.57 16.64 -20.62
N PRO A 329 -8.23 16.63 -20.63
CA PRO A 329 -7.44 15.89 -21.63
C PRO A 329 -7.58 14.36 -21.53
N PHE A 330 -7.55 13.80 -20.31
CA PHE A 330 -7.78 12.36 -20.05
C PHE A 330 -9.25 11.96 -20.36
N ILE A 331 -10.19 12.89 -20.13
CA ILE A 331 -11.60 12.76 -20.52
C ILE A 331 -11.74 12.74 -22.05
N HIS A 332 -10.98 13.57 -22.76
CA HIS A 332 -10.98 13.61 -24.23
C HIS A 332 -10.44 12.30 -24.83
N LEU A 333 -9.42 11.66 -24.24
CA LEU A 333 -8.99 10.32 -24.69
C LEU A 333 -10.12 9.28 -24.72
N LEU A 334 -11.02 9.29 -23.72
CA LEU A 334 -12.21 8.41 -23.70
C LEU A 334 -13.20 8.74 -24.83
N GLN A 335 -13.21 9.99 -25.32
CA GLN A 335 -14.09 10.48 -26.39
C GLN A 335 -13.56 10.19 -27.80
N THR A 336 -12.24 10.01 -27.97
CA THR A 336 -11.64 9.61 -29.27
C THR A 336 -12.18 8.26 -29.74
N GLU A 337 -12.06 7.92 -31.03
CA GLU A 337 -12.42 6.57 -31.49
C GLU A 337 -11.37 5.49 -31.18
N ASN A 338 -10.13 5.90 -30.91
CA ASN A 338 -8.98 5.02 -30.74
C ASN A 338 -9.13 4.11 -29.49
N THR A 339 -9.16 2.79 -29.70
CA THR A 339 -9.31 1.81 -28.62
C THR A 339 -8.14 1.81 -27.65
N ARG A 340 -6.90 2.02 -28.11
CA ARG A 340 -5.72 2.17 -27.23
C ARG A 340 -5.84 3.40 -26.33
N ALA A 341 -6.36 4.52 -26.86
CA ALA A 341 -6.61 5.73 -26.08
C ALA A 341 -7.65 5.50 -24.97
N LYS A 342 -8.77 4.84 -25.30
CA LYS A 342 -9.79 4.43 -24.32
C LYS A 342 -9.19 3.55 -23.23
N CYS A 343 -8.41 2.52 -23.59
CA CYS A 343 -7.74 1.64 -22.63
C CYS A 343 -6.80 2.39 -21.67
N MET A 344 -5.89 3.22 -22.19
CA MET A 344 -4.91 3.95 -21.36
C MET A 344 -5.57 4.99 -20.44
N ALA A 345 -6.64 5.66 -20.91
CA ALA A 345 -7.42 6.56 -20.06
C ALA A 345 -8.16 5.81 -18.94
N LEU A 346 -8.71 4.62 -19.20
CA LEU A 346 -9.35 3.77 -18.19
C LEU A 346 -8.35 3.28 -17.14
N GLU A 347 -7.13 2.91 -17.54
CA GLU A 347 -6.03 2.56 -16.62
C GLU A 347 -5.62 3.76 -15.75
N PHE A 348 -5.47 4.94 -16.34
CA PHE A 348 -5.18 6.17 -15.60
C PHE A 348 -6.27 6.51 -14.58
N PHE A 349 -7.54 6.50 -15.00
CA PHE A 349 -8.67 6.76 -14.11
C PHE A 349 -8.82 5.67 -13.03
N HIS A 350 -8.43 4.43 -13.29
CA HIS A 350 -8.37 3.41 -12.25
C HIS A 350 -7.29 3.73 -11.21
N GLU A 351 -6.06 4.00 -11.65
CA GLU A 351 -4.89 4.22 -10.79
C GLU A 351 -5.04 5.48 -9.91
N ILE A 352 -5.51 6.59 -10.49
CA ILE A 352 -5.72 7.86 -9.77
C ILE A 352 -6.87 7.79 -8.74
N LEU A 353 -7.81 6.84 -8.90
CA LEU A 353 -8.89 6.59 -7.94
C LEU A 353 -8.50 5.64 -6.79
N CYS A 354 -7.32 5.00 -6.84
CA CYS A 354 -6.78 4.18 -5.75
C CYS A 354 -6.15 5.06 -4.63
N ILE A 355 -6.97 5.95 -4.06
CA ILE A 355 -6.63 6.95 -3.03
C ILE A 355 -7.65 6.93 -1.87
N PRO A 356 -7.42 7.65 -0.75
CA PRO A 356 -8.40 7.76 0.34
C PRO A 356 -9.78 8.22 -0.14
N ARG A 357 -10.84 7.68 0.47
CA ARG A 357 -12.19 7.67 -0.13
C ARG A 357 -12.79 9.07 -0.27
N SER A 358 -12.55 9.96 0.69
CA SER A 358 -12.89 11.38 0.63
C SER A 358 -12.28 12.09 -0.60
N SER A 359 -10.99 11.82 -0.88
CA SER A 359 -10.27 12.37 -2.02
C SER A 359 -10.75 11.76 -3.34
N ALA A 360 -11.00 10.44 -3.37
CA ALA A 360 -11.59 9.77 -4.53
C ALA A 360 -12.99 10.32 -4.88
N ILE A 361 -13.84 10.62 -3.88
CA ILE A 361 -15.16 11.22 -4.09
C ILE A 361 -15.04 12.63 -4.68
N SER A 362 -14.12 13.46 -4.18
CA SER A 362 -13.86 14.80 -4.74
C SER A 362 -13.33 14.72 -6.19
N LEU A 363 -12.49 13.74 -6.49
CA LEU A 363 -11.99 13.50 -7.84
C LEU A 363 -13.10 13.00 -8.79
N LEU A 364 -13.93 12.03 -8.37
CA LEU A 364 -15.10 11.59 -9.13
C LEU A 364 -16.10 12.74 -9.40
N GLN A 365 -16.26 13.68 -8.46
CA GLN A 365 -17.09 14.87 -8.64
C GLN A 365 -16.52 15.80 -9.73
N ARG A 366 -15.20 16.04 -9.76
CA ARG A 366 -14.55 16.79 -10.85
C ARG A 366 -14.68 16.07 -12.20
N ILE A 367 -14.44 14.76 -12.25
CA ILE A 367 -14.62 13.93 -13.45
C ILE A 367 -16.08 14.02 -13.97
N HIS A 368 -17.08 14.06 -13.08
CA HIS A 368 -18.47 14.23 -13.47
C HIS A 368 -18.82 15.64 -13.97
N GLN A 369 -18.15 16.67 -13.46
CA GLN A 369 -18.33 18.07 -13.88
C GLN A 369 -17.66 18.36 -15.23
N GLU A 370 -16.40 17.94 -15.41
CA GLU A 370 -15.62 18.12 -16.65
C GLU A 370 -16.03 17.13 -17.74
N GLY A 371 -16.55 15.94 -17.38
CA GLY A 371 -16.86 14.83 -18.30
C GLY A 371 -17.95 15.09 -19.36
N SER A 372 -18.67 16.21 -19.26
CA SER A 372 -19.97 16.44 -19.91
C SER A 372 -21.06 15.43 -19.51
N LYS A 373 -22.31 15.70 -19.91
CA LYS A 373 -23.46 14.82 -19.66
C LYS A 373 -23.37 13.45 -20.35
N ASN A 374 -22.37 13.21 -21.21
CA ASN A 374 -22.24 11.97 -21.99
C ASN A 374 -21.18 10.98 -21.45
N ILE A 375 -20.33 11.34 -20.47
CA ILE A 375 -19.25 10.44 -19.98
C ILE A 375 -19.75 9.06 -19.56
N MET A 376 -20.93 8.99 -18.92
CA MET A 376 -21.54 7.71 -18.51
C MET A 376 -21.95 6.84 -19.70
N LYS A 377 -22.36 7.42 -20.84
CA LYS A 377 -22.66 6.67 -22.07
C LYS A 377 -21.38 6.14 -22.72
N ILE A 378 -20.32 6.95 -22.72
CA ILE A 378 -19.01 6.59 -23.28
C ILE A 378 -18.40 5.44 -22.49
N LEU A 379 -18.42 5.50 -21.16
CA LEU A 379 -17.99 4.40 -20.30
C LEU A 379 -18.84 3.14 -20.48
N MET A 380 -20.15 3.28 -20.69
CA MET A 380 -21.05 2.15 -20.99
C MET A 380 -20.68 1.48 -22.34
N LEU A 381 -20.39 2.26 -23.38
CA LEU A 381 -19.88 1.73 -24.66
C LEU A 381 -18.51 1.04 -24.48
N CYS A 382 -17.58 1.65 -23.74
CA CYS A 382 -16.29 1.05 -23.41
C CYS A 382 -16.43 -0.30 -22.68
N ALA A 383 -17.40 -0.39 -21.75
CA ALA A 383 -17.72 -1.63 -21.03
C ALA A 383 -18.28 -2.76 -21.91
N HIS A 384 -18.69 -2.49 -23.15
CA HIS A 384 -19.18 -3.49 -24.10
C HIS A 384 -18.20 -3.78 -25.26
N GLN A 385 -17.33 -2.83 -25.61
CA GLN A 385 -16.56 -2.86 -26.86
C GLN A 385 -15.05 -3.15 -26.69
N LEU A 386 -14.49 -2.97 -25.50
CA LEU A 386 -13.04 -3.13 -25.26
C LEU A 386 -12.67 -4.57 -24.87
N GLN A 387 -11.37 -4.82 -24.64
CA GLN A 387 -10.86 -6.05 -24.03
C GLN A 387 -11.41 -6.22 -22.60
N PRO A 388 -11.60 -7.46 -22.10
CA PRO A 388 -12.41 -7.70 -20.90
C PRO A 388 -11.88 -7.04 -19.64
N ASP A 389 -10.55 -6.94 -19.46
CA ASP A 389 -10.00 -6.23 -18.30
C ASP A 389 -10.38 -4.73 -18.32
N HIS A 390 -10.30 -4.08 -19.49
CA HIS A 390 -10.76 -2.69 -19.66
C HIS A 390 -12.28 -2.54 -19.59
N GLN A 391 -13.06 -3.57 -19.97
CA GLN A 391 -14.51 -3.57 -19.73
C GLN A 391 -14.82 -3.48 -18.23
N LEU A 392 -14.08 -4.23 -17.39
CA LEU A 392 -14.23 -4.20 -15.94
C LEU A 392 -13.76 -2.87 -15.33
N LEU A 393 -12.71 -2.24 -15.87
CA LEU A 393 -12.32 -0.88 -15.48
C LEU A 393 -13.40 0.15 -15.85
N ALA A 394 -13.97 0.08 -17.06
CA ALA A 394 -15.04 0.96 -17.50
C ALA A 394 -16.31 0.79 -16.65
N ALA A 395 -16.71 -0.45 -16.36
CA ALA A 395 -17.84 -0.75 -15.47
C ALA A 395 -17.60 -0.24 -14.04
N ASN A 396 -16.39 -0.39 -13.50
CA ASN A 396 -16.00 0.13 -12.19
C ASN A 396 -16.14 1.67 -12.12
N ILE A 397 -15.58 2.40 -13.09
CA ILE A 397 -15.64 3.87 -13.12
C ILE A 397 -17.07 4.35 -13.35
N LEU A 398 -17.84 3.70 -14.25
CA LEU A 398 -19.25 3.99 -14.51
C LEU A 398 -20.10 3.84 -13.23
N LEU A 399 -19.93 2.73 -12.52
CA LEU A 399 -20.64 2.44 -11.28
C LEU A 399 -20.31 3.46 -10.17
N GLN A 400 -19.03 3.85 -10.04
CA GLN A 400 -18.63 4.85 -9.05
C GLN A 400 -19.16 6.26 -9.39
N LEU A 401 -19.07 6.69 -10.65
CA LEU A 401 -19.62 7.99 -11.09
C LEU A 401 -21.14 8.05 -10.90
N ASP A 402 -21.87 7.01 -11.28
CA ASP A 402 -23.33 6.98 -11.14
C ASP A 402 -23.79 6.89 -9.67
N THR A 403 -22.96 6.31 -8.79
CA THR A 403 -23.21 6.29 -7.33
C THR A 403 -23.09 7.68 -6.66
N LEU A 404 -22.51 8.68 -7.34
CA LEU A 404 -22.62 10.08 -6.90
C LEU A 404 -24.03 10.65 -7.10
N ASN A 405 -24.74 10.20 -8.13
CA ASN A 405 -26.01 10.74 -8.59
C ASN A 405 -27.20 10.22 -7.75
N SER A 406 -28.42 10.64 -8.14
CA SER A 406 -29.64 10.45 -7.37
C SER A 406 -29.96 8.96 -7.08
N PRO A 407 -30.68 8.65 -5.98
CA PRO A 407 -30.82 7.27 -5.47
C PRO A 407 -31.80 6.39 -6.25
N HIS A 408 -32.27 6.82 -7.43
CA HIS A 408 -33.16 6.03 -8.26
C HIS A 408 -32.42 4.90 -9.00
N LYS A 409 -33.16 3.87 -9.44
CA LYS A 409 -32.64 2.86 -10.36
C LYS A 409 -32.21 3.50 -11.67
N SER A 410 -31.14 2.98 -12.25
CA SER A 410 -30.56 3.45 -13.51
C SER A 410 -29.89 2.28 -14.21
N LEU A 411 -30.08 2.20 -15.52
CA LEU A 411 -29.57 1.11 -16.36
C LEU A 411 -28.04 1.02 -16.29
N PHE A 412 -27.33 2.15 -16.16
CA PHE A 412 -25.88 2.21 -16.01
C PHE A 412 -25.38 1.48 -14.75
N ARG A 413 -26.06 1.65 -13.60
CA ARG A 413 -25.74 0.96 -12.34
C ARG A 413 -26.01 -0.53 -12.43
N GLU A 414 -27.14 -0.93 -13.01
CA GLU A 414 -27.54 -2.33 -13.12
C GLU A 414 -26.61 -3.10 -14.07
N GLU A 415 -26.34 -2.57 -15.27
CA GLU A 415 -25.44 -3.19 -16.25
C GLU A 415 -23.99 -3.28 -15.74
N ALA A 416 -23.46 -2.21 -15.12
CA ALA A 416 -22.11 -2.22 -14.58
C ALA A 416 -21.92 -3.27 -13.46
N VAL A 417 -22.94 -3.48 -12.61
CA VAL A 417 -22.92 -4.55 -11.61
C VAL A 417 -23.07 -5.91 -12.28
N HIS A 418 -23.94 -6.07 -13.29
CA HIS A 418 -24.09 -7.32 -14.02
C HIS A 418 -22.80 -7.76 -14.72
N MET A 419 -22.05 -6.85 -15.35
CA MET A 419 -20.77 -7.15 -15.98
C MET A 419 -19.70 -7.59 -14.95
N LEU A 420 -19.60 -6.93 -13.80
CA LEU A 420 -18.71 -7.36 -12.72
C LEU A 420 -19.10 -8.76 -12.20
N LEU A 421 -20.39 -9.02 -11.95
CA LEU A 421 -20.88 -10.33 -11.50
C LEU A 421 -20.64 -11.42 -12.56
N ARG A 422 -20.82 -11.12 -13.85
CA ARG A 422 -20.58 -12.05 -14.96
C ARG A 422 -19.11 -12.49 -15.02
N ALA A 423 -18.18 -11.55 -14.92
CA ALA A 423 -16.75 -11.86 -14.85
C ALA A 423 -16.40 -12.67 -13.60
N LEU A 424 -16.99 -12.35 -12.44
CA LEU A 424 -16.80 -13.13 -11.20
C LEU A 424 -17.33 -14.57 -11.31
N ALA A 425 -18.42 -14.78 -12.06
CA ALA A 425 -19.00 -16.09 -12.34
C ALA A 425 -18.23 -16.90 -13.41
N SER A 426 -17.31 -16.29 -14.16
CA SER A 426 -16.35 -17.03 -14.98
C SER A 426 -15.31 -17.70 -14.07
N GLU A 427 -14.99 -18.97 -14.31
CA GLU A 427 -14.02 -19.70 -13.48
C GLU A 427 -12.63 -19.68 -14.12
N GLU A 428 -11.60 -19.48 -13.29
CA GLU A 428 -10.17 -19.59 -13.64
C GLU A 428 -9.65 -18.59 -14.70
N SER A 429 -10.35 -17.47 -14.89
CA SER A 429 -9.94 -16.35 -15.76
C SER A 429 -9.16 -15.25 -15.01
N SER A 430 -8.46 -14.38 -15.76
CA SER A 430 -7.95 -13.09 -15.24
C SER A 430 -9.09 -12.17 -14.79
N GLU A 431 -10.18 -12.16 -15.57
CA GLU A 431 -11.40 -11.40 -15.34
C GLU A 431 -12.01 -11.66 -13.95
N GLN A 432 -12.01 -12.92 -13.50
CA GLN A 432 -12.49 -13.30 -12.15
C GLN A 432 -11.64 -12.63 -11.06
N ILE A 433 -10.32 -12.58 -11.25
CA ILE A 433 -9.38 -11.98 -10.30
C ILE A 433 -9.54 -10.46 -10.27
N LEU A 434 -9.68 -9.82 -11.44
CA LEU A 434 -9.88 -8.37 -11.53
C LEU A 434 -11.25 -7.95 -10.97
N SER A 435 -12.33 -8.65 -11.34
CA SER A 435 -13.67 -8.37 -10.82
C SER A 435 -13.76 -8.53 -9.29
N ALA A 436 -13.21 -9.61 -8.72
CA ALA A 436 -13.14 -9.77 -7.26
C ALA A 436 -12.33 -8.64 -6.59
N SER A 437 -11.20 -8.23 -7.20
CA SER A 437 -10.35 -7.14 -6.73
C SER A 437 -11.06 -5.76 -6.80
N ILE A 438 -11.97 -5.56 -7.75
CA ILE A 438 -12.82 -4.36 -7.87
C ILE A 438 -13.94 -4.40 -6.82
N LEU A 439 -14.76 -5.45 -6.80
CA LEU A 439 -15.92 -5.60 -5.92
C LEU A 439 -15.55 -5.51 -4.42
N SER A 440 -14.40 -6.07 -4.05
CA SER A 440 -13.86 -5.99 -2.69
C SER A 440 -13.44 -4.58 -2.26
N ASN A 441 -13.17 -3.67 -3.20
CA ASN A 441 -12.67 -2.32 -2.91
C ASN A 441 -13.60 -1.18 -3.34
N LEU A 442 -14.76 -1.49 -3.96
CA LEU A 442 -15.79 -0.50 -4.27
C LEU A 442 -16.25 0.32 -3.06
N ALA A 443 -16.35 -0.29 -1.87
CA ALA A 443 -16.94 0.34 -0.68
C ALA A 443 -15.94 0.89 0.35
N GLY A 444 -14.71 0.36 0.38
CA GLY A 444 -13.71 0.74 1.38
C GLY A 444 -12.83 1.90 0.93
N THR A 445 -11.55 1.84 1.25
CA THR A 445 -10.58 2.92 0.99
C THR A 445 -9.20 2.36 0.67
N TYR A 446 -8.31 3.22 0.18
CA TYR A 446 -6.92 2.90 -0.13
C TYR A 446 -5.99 3.75 0.72
N ALA A 447 -4.78 3.25 0.99
CA ALA A 447 -3.67 4.10 1.39
C ALA A 447 -3.22 4.97 0.21
N TRP A 448 -2.49 6.06 0.47
CA TRP A 448 -1.85 6.85 -0.60
C TRP A 448 -0.83 6.05 -1.44
N SER A 449 -0.34 4.91 -0.94
CA SER A 449 0.48 3.95 -1.69
C SER A 449 -0.29 3.14 -2.74
N GLY A 450 -1.61 3.27 -2.82
CA GLY A 450 -2.46 2.42 -3.65
C GLY A 450 -2.79 1.05 -3.02
N GLU A 451 -2.25 0.71 -1.83
CA GLU A 451 -2.60 -0.55 -1.17
C GLU A 451 -4.08 -0.55 -0.67
N PRO A 452 -4.87 -1.60 -0.98
CA PRO A 452 -6.29 -1.66 -0.63
C PRO A 452 -6.50 -1.88 0.87
N TYR A 453 -7.12 -0.90 1.53
CA TYR A 453 -7.35 -0.86 2.97
C TYR A 453 -8.80 -1.24 3.38
N THR A 454 -9.63 -1.68 2.42
CA THR A 454 -11.02 -2.11 2.69
C THR A 454 -11.11 -3.23 3.73
N ALA A 455 -10.22 -4.23 3.68
CA ALA A 455 -10.17 -5.30 4.66
C ALA A 455 -9.79 -4.78 6.06
N ALA A 456 -8.78 -3.91 6.17
CA ALA A 456 -8.38 -3.27 7.43
C ALA A 456 -9.49 -2.42 8.05
N TRP A 457 -10.20 -1.64 7.23
CA TRP A 457 -11.36 -0.84 7.66
C TRP A 457 -12.52 -1.71 8.19
N LEU A 458 -12.78 -2.86 7.55
CA LEU A 458 -13.74 -3.86 8.08
C LEU A 458 -13.25 -4.50 9.39
N LEU A 459 -11.98 -4.89 9.46
CA LEU A 459 -11.38 -5.48 10.65
C LEU A 459 -11.41 -4.49 11.83
N ARG A 460 -11.24 -3.19 11.60
CA ARG A 460 -11.41 -2.14 12.63
C ARG A 460 -12.82 -2.17 13.24
N LYS A 461 -13.86 -2.47 12.46
CA LYS A 461 -15.24 -2.61 12.94
C LYS A 461 -15.49 -3.88 13.77
N THR A 462 -14.62 -4.89 13.69
CA THR A 462 -14.73 -6.09 14.55
C THR A 462 -14.45 -5.78 16.03
N GLY A 463 -13.89 -4.62 16.37
CA GLY A 463 -13.55 -4.25 17.74
C GLY A 463 -12.49 -5.17 18.34
N LEU A 464 -11.30 -5.17 17.73
CA LEU A 464 -10.14 -5.92 18.18
C LEU A 464 -9.76 -5.56 19.63
N THR A 465 -9.71 -6.57 20.50
CA THR A 465 -9.54 -6.41 21.95
C THR A 465 -8.14 -5.96 22.40
N SER A 466 -7.12 -6.08 21.53
CA SER A 466 -5.74 -5.70 21.85
C SER A 466 -4.94 -5.30 20.60
N PRO A 467 -3.90 -4.45 20.75
CA PRO A 467 -2.94 -4.18 19.69
C PRO A 467 -2.05 -5.40 19.37
N TYR A 468 -1.89 -6.37 20.29
CA TYR A 468 -1.26 -7.66 19.98
C TYR A 468 -2.01 -8.40 18.87
N HIS A 469 -3.34 -8.43 18.91
CA HIS A 469 -4.16 -9.03 17.85
C HIS A 469 -4.04 -8.27 16.51
N GLN A 470 -3.92 -6.94 16.55
CA GLN A 470 -3.65 -6.12 15.36
C GLN A 470 -2.28 -6.45 14.72
N ASN A 471 -1.26 -6.75 15.53
CA ASN A 471 0.09 -7.11 15.08
C ASN A 471 0.21 -8.54 14.51
N ILE A 472 -0.76 -9.42 14.75
CA ILE A 472 -0.83 -10.75 14.10
C ILE A 472 -1.42 -10.63 12.69
N ILE A 473 -2.25 -9.61 12.43
CA ILE A 473 -2.78 -9.33 11.10
C ILE A 473 -1.67 -8.70 10.24
N ARG A 474 -1.62 -9.09 8.96
CA ARG A 474 -0.51 -8.74 8.05
C ARG A 474 -0.71 -7.38 7.39
N ASN A 475 0.40 -6.80 6.94
CA ASN A 475 0.53 -5.70 5.97
C ASN A 475 -0.11 -4.34 6.30
N PHE A 476 -1.10 -4.21 7.17
CA PHE A 476 -1.78 -2.94 7.42
C PHE A 476 -1.04 -2.04 8.41
N ASN A 477 -0.88 -0.76 8.07
CA ASN A 477 -0.51 0.28 9.02
C ASN A 477 -1.75 0.78 9.76
N TRP A 478 -2.03 0.21 10.94
CA TRP A 478 -3.19 0.57 11.77
C TRP A 478 -3.22 2.04 12.24
N LEU A 479 -2.09 2.75 12.17
CA LEU A 479 -1.95 4.16 12.53
C LEU A 479 -2.13 5.12 11.33
N ASP A 480 -2.36 4.61 10.12
CA ASP A 480 -2.55 5.43 8.92
C ASP A 480 -3.84 6.26 8.99
N GLN A 481 -3.75 7.56 8.67
CA GLN A 481 -4.90 8.46 8.64
C GLN A 481 -5.96 8.03 7.61
N SER A 482 -5.55 7.33 6.55
CA SER A 482 -6.43 6.79 5.51
C SER A 482 -7.46 5.79 6.08
N LEU A 483 -7.12 5.04 7.15
CA LEU A 483 -8.05 4.15 7.85
C LEU A 483 -9.11 4.90 8.69
N GLN A 484 -9.01 6.22 8.78
CA GLN A 484 -9.90 7.10 9.53
C GLN A 484 -10.73 8.03 8.63
N ASP A 485 -10.71 7.80 7.31
CA ASP A 485 -11.46 8.57 6.32
C ASP A 485 -12.99 8.47 6.55
N SER A 486 -13.59 9.61 6.95
CA SER A 486 -15.00 9.75 7.29
C SER A 486 -15.96 9.60 6.11
N GLY A 487 -15.49 9.71 4.87
CA GLY A 487 -16.30 9.49 3.68
C GLY A 487 -16.67 8.01 3.47
N THR A 488 -15.86 7.09 4.00
CA THR A 488 -15.96 5.65 3.73
C THR A 488 -17.30 5.03 4.19
N ASP A 489 -17.81 5.39 5.36
CA ASP A 489 -19.05 4.81 5.89
C ASP A 489 -20.31 5.28 5.12
N LEU A 490 -20.37 6.57 4.76
CA LEU A 490 -21.45 7.11 3.93
C LEU A 490 -21.40 6.53 2.51
N TRP A 491 -20.20 6.43 1.94
CA TRP A 491 -19.97 5.84 0.62
C TRP A 491 -20.39 4.37 0.57
N CYS A 492 -19.94 3.57 1.53
CA CYS A 492 -20.34 2.16 1.68
C CYS A 492 -21.86 2.01 1.70
N SER A 493 -22.60 2.87 2.41
CA SER A 493 -24.08 2.83 2.47
C SER A 493 -24.78 3.33 1.20
N LYS A 494 -24.09 4.04 0.30
CA LYS A 494 -24.58 4.33 -1.05
C LYS A 494 -24.36 3.13 -1.97
N ILE A 495 -23.10 2.74 -2.17
CA ILE A 495 -22.72 1.69 -3.13
C ILE A 495 -23.34 0.34 -2.79
N SER A 496 -23.57 0.02 -1.50
CA SER A 496 -24.31 -1.18 -1.10
C SER A 496 -25.73 -1.22 -1.66
N LYS A 497 -26.45 -0.08 -1.64
CA LYS A 497 -27.84 -0.03 -2.13
C LYS A 497 -27.88 -0.20 -3.64
N CYS A 498 -26.87 0.30 -4.35
CA CYS A 498 -26.71 0.10 -5.78
C CYS A 498 -26.48 -1.39 -6.10
N VAL A 499 -25.49 -2.03 -5.48
CA VAL A 499 -25.21 -3.46 -5.69
C VAL A 499 -26.41 -4.34 -5.30
N LEU A 500 -27.01 -4.11 -4.13
CA LEU A 500 -28.15 -4.91 -3.64
C LEU A 500 -29.44 -4.69 -4.45
N SER A 501 -29.55 -3.63 -5.26
CA SER A 501 -30.73 -3.38 -6.10
C SER A 501 -30.87 -4.33 -7.30
N VAL A 502 -29.84 -5.14 -7.56
CA VAL A 502 -29.82 -6.25 -8.54
C VAL A 502 -30.43 -7.55 -7.96
N GLY A 503 -30.59 -7.65 -6.62
CA GLY A 503 -31.22 -8.79 -5.95
C GLY A 503 -30.34 -10.04 -5.82
N ASP A 504 -30.98 -11.19 -5.60
CA ASP A 504 -30.35 -12.39 -5.03
C ASP A 504 -29.25 -13.03 -5.92
N ASN A 505 -29.18 -12.68 -7.21
CA ASN A 505 -28.07 -13.06 -8.10
C ASN A 505 -26.69 -12.58 -7.58
N VAL A 506 -26.65 -11.44 -6.89
CA VAL A 506 -25.45 -10.93 -6.20
C VAL A 506 -24.93 -11.98 -5.21
N TYR A 507 -25.83 -12.55 -4.41
CA TYR A 507 -25.49 -13.48 -3.33
C TYR A 507 -25.01 -14.81 -3.90
N HIS A 508 -25.71 -15.38 -4.89
CA HIS A 508 -25.29 -16.63 -5.54
C HIS A 508 -23.92 -16.50 -6.24
N THR A 509 -23.66 -15.37 -6.90
CA THR A 509 -22.36 -15.12 -7.56
C THR A 509 -21.23 -15.02 -6.53
N LEU A 510 -21.45 -14.29 -5.42
CA LEU A 510 -20.46 -14.16 -4.35
C LEU A 510 -20.23 -15.49 -3.60
N GLU A 511 -21.27 -16.32 -3.44
CA GLU A 511 -21.18 -17.65 -2.84
C GLU A 511 -20.33 -18.60 -3.71
N ARG A 512 -20.53 -18.60 -5.04
CA ARG A 512 -19.65 -19.29 -5.99
C ARG A 512 -18.22 -18.76 -5.91
N GLY A 513 -18.03 -17.44 -5.78
CA GLY A 513 -16.73 -16.81 -5.60
C GLY A 513 -16.00 -17.25 -4.32
N LEU A 514 -16.71 -17.43 -3.19
CA LEU A 514 -16.14 -18.01 -1.96
C LEU A 514 -15.63 -19.45 -2.14
N ARG A 515 -16.16 -20.19 -3.11
CA ARG A 515 -15.74 -21.56 -3.46
C ARG A 515 -14.61 -21.62 -4.50
N SER A 516 -14.16 -20.48 -5.04
CA SER A 516 -13.07 -20.45 -6.03
C SER A 516 -11.76 -21.00 -5.45
N LYS A 517 -11.08 -21.86 -6.23
CA LYS A 517 -9.77 -22.44 -5.93
C LYS A 517 -8.70 -21.35 -5.71
N THR A 518 -8.86 -20.21 -6.38
CA THR A 518 -7.94 -19.07 -6.29
C THR A 518 -8.14 -18.33 -4.96
N LYS A 519 -7.21 -18.52 -4.00
CA LYS A 519 -7.30 -17.90 -2.66
C LYS A 519 -7.52 -16.38 -2.68
N LYS A 520 -6.97 -15.65 -3.67
CA LYS A 520 -7.24 -14.21 -3.82
C LYS A 520 -8.74 -13.95 -4.08
N VAL A 521 -9.36 -14.64 -5.04
CA VAL A 521 -10.78 -14.48 -5.38
C VAL A 521 -11.66 -14.78 -4.17
N SER A 522 -11.46 -15.91 -3.50
CA SER A 522 -12.30 -16.29 -2.36
C SER A 522 -12.11 -15.39 -1.13
N ARG A 523 -10.90 -14.85 -0.89
CA ARG A 523 -10.67 -13.78 0.10
C ARG A 523 -11.38 -12.48 -0.28
N ASP A 524 -11.26 -12.03 -1.53
CA ASP A 524 -11.79 -10.75 -1.97
C ASP A 524 -13.34 -10.80 -2.05
N CYS A 525 -13.93 -11.97 -2.36
CA CYS A 525 -15.36 -12.24 -2.16
C CYS A 525 -15.78 -12.16 -0.68
N LEU A 526 -14.99 -12.72 0.25
CA LEU A 526 -15.26 -12.63 1.69
C LEU A 526 -15.23 -11.17 2.20
N VAL A 527 -14.27 -10.36 1.71
CA VAL A 527 -14.23 -8.90 1.96
C VAL A 527 -15.49 -8.22 1.40
N THR A 528 -15.93 -8.61 0.19
CA THR A 528 -17.14 -8.05 -0.44
C THR A 528 -18.41 -8.33 0.38
N ILE A 529 -18.60 -9.59 0.78
CA ILE A 529 -19.70 -10.04 1.63
C ILE A 529 -19.67 -9.32 3.00
N SER A 530 -18.48 -9.12 3.57
CA SER A 530 -18.31 -8.45 4.87
C SER A 530 -18.88 -7.03 4.87
N TRP A 531 -18.63 -6.24 3.82
CA TRP A 531 -19.14 -4.86 3.74
C TRP A 531 -20.62 -4.77 3.33
N LEU A 532 -21.11 -5.70 2.50
CA LEU A 532 -22.54 -5.81 2.20
C LEU A 532 -23.36 -6.19 3.45
N GLY A 533 -22.87 -7.13 4.27
CA GLY A 533 -23.49 -7.52 5.54
C GLY A 533 -23.72 -6.33 6.48
N CYS A 534 -22.76 -5.41 6.58
CA CYS A 534 -22.84 -4.18 7.39
C CYS A 534 -24.01 -3.23 7.02
N GLN A 535 -24.70 -3.50 5.90
CA GLN A 535 -25.85 -2.73 5.41
C GLN A 535 -27.11 -3.62 5.36
N ILE A 536 -26.98 -4.92 5.11
CA ILE A 536 -28.11 -5.88 5.13
C ILE A 536 -28.75 -6.02 6.52
N SER A 537 -27.98 -5.82 7.59
CA SER A 537 -28.51 -5.68 8.96
C SER A 537 -29.47 -4.48 9.15
N LYS A 538 -29.53 -3.56 8.17
CA LYS A 538 -30.42 -2.37 8.11
C LYS A 538 -31.43 -2.45 6.96
N SER A 539 -31.37 -3.48 6.12
CA SER A 539 -32.26 -3.71 4.98
C SER A 539 -33.58 -4.39 5.40
N PRO A 540 -34.62 -4.37 4.54
CA PRO A 540 -35.86 -5.12 4.75
C PRO A 540 -35.62 -6.62 4.99
N ASP A 541 -36.53 -7.25 5.74
CA ASP A 541 -36.37 -8.63 6.21
C ASP A 541 -36.29 -9.66 5.07
N SER A 542 -36.93 -9.42 3.92
CA SER A 542 -36.86 -10.31 2.75
C SER A 542 -35.45 -10.45 2.17
N LEU A 543 -34.78 -9.33 1.88
CA LEU A 543 -33.40 -9.32 1.38
C LEU A 543 -32.42 -9.91 2.40
N ARG A 544 -32.71 -9.75 3.70
CA ARG A 544 -31.90 -10.30 4.78
C ARG A 544 -32.07 -11.83 4.89
N ASP A 545 -33.30 -12.32 4.81
CA ASP A 545 -33.60 -13.75 4.83
C ASP A 545 -32.92 -14.45 3.63
N SER A 546 -33.13 -14.00 2.38
CA SER A 546 -32.46 -14.55 1.18
C SER A 546 -30.93 -14.59 1.33
N ALA A 547 -30.31 -13.49 1.79
CA ALA A 547 -28.87 -13.43 1.94
C ALA A 547 -28.34 -14.34 3.06
N SER A 548 -29.09 -14.47 4.16
CA SER A 548 -28.76 -15.43 5.23
C SER A 548 -28.96 -16.88 4.78
N GLU A 549 -29.89 -17.14 3.86
CA GLU A 549 -30.12 -18.45 3.28
C GLU A 549 -28.97 -18.89 2.37
N ILE A 550 -28.53 -18.01 1.45
CA ILE A 550 -27.49 -18.33 0.47
C ILE A 550 -26.08 -18.31 1.08
N ILE A 551 -25.72 -17.25 1.82
CA ILE A 551 -24.31 -16.94 2.06
C ILE A 551 -23.74 -17.65 3.31
N LEU A 552 -24.53 -17.83 4.39
CA LEU A 552 -24.01 -18.29 5.69
C LEU A 552 -23.27 -19.64 5.62
N SER A 553 -23.76 -20.59 4.83
CA SER A 553 -23.12 -21.88 4.59
C SER A 553 -21.75 -21.78 3.92
N GLY A 554 -21.57 -20.82 3.01
CA GLY A 554 -20.28 -20.57 2.33
C GLY A 554 -19.23 -19.92 3.23
N ILE A 555 -19.66 -19.28 4.33
CA ILE A 555 -18.78 -18.58 5.28
C ILE A 555 -18.17 -19.53 6.34
N GLU A 556 -18.88 -20.58 6.77
CA GLU A 556 -18.46 -21.44 7.89
C GLU A 556 -17.03 -21.99 7.75
N GLN A 557 -16.61 -22.35 6.53
CA GLN A 557 -15.25 -22.81 6.20
C GLN A 557 -14.13 -21.80 6.53
N PHE A 558 -14.44 -20.49 6.63
CA PHE A 558 -13.47 -19.44 6.90
C PHE A 558 -13.23 -19.20 8.40
N LEU A 559 -14.07 -19.72 9.30
CA LEU A 559 -13.82 -19.66 10.75
C LEU A 559 -12.76 -20.67 11.22
N HIS A 560 -12.49 -21.71 10.43
CA HIS A 560 -11.61 -22.82 10.78
C HIS A 560 -10.22 -22.36 11.26
N PRO A 561 -9.65 -22.95 12.34
CA PRO A 561 -8.36 -22.53 12.91
C PRO A 561 -7.17 -22.45 11.94
N GLY A 562 -7.19 -23.23 10.85
CA GLY A 562 -6.16 -23.21 9.80
C GLY A 562 -6.30 -22.11 8.73
N LYS A 563 -7.26 -21.17 8.89
CA LYS A 563 -7.43 -19.98 8.04
C LYS A 563 -6.73 -18.77 8.67
N ASP A 564 -6.40 -17.76 7.86
CA ASP A 564 -5.69 -16.58 8.38
C ASP A 564 -6.59 -15.79 9.36
N LEU A 565 -6.00 -15.14 10.37
CA LEU A 565 -6.78 -14.40 11.39
C LEU A 565 -7.70 -13.33 10.77
N GLU A 566 -7.23 -12.67 9.71
CA GLU A 566 -8.02 -11.77 8.86
C GLU A 566 -9.28 -12.43 8.30
N GLU A 567 -9.14 -13.61 7.68
CA GLU A 567 -10.26 -14.36 7.09
C GLU A 567 -11.26 -14.78 8.17
N ARG A 568 -10.77 -15.26 9.32
CA ARG A 568 -11.60 -15.69 10.45
C ARG A 568 -12.39 -14.54 11.09
N LEU A 569 -11.78 -13.36 11.19
CA LEU A 569 -12.43 -12.16 11.73
C LEU A 569 -13.46 -11.57 10.74
N LEU A 570 -13.15 -11.56 9.44
CA LEU A 570 -14.12 -11.17 8.40
C LEU A 570 -15.30 -12.15 8.37
N ALA A 571 -15.07 -13.46 8.43
CA ALA A 571 -16.11 -14.48 8.55
C ALA A 571 -17.00 -14.27 9.79
N CYS A 572 -16.41 -13.92 10.94
CA CYS A 572 -17.15 -13.57 12.15
C CYS A 572 -18.00 -12.30 11.97
N LEU A 573 -17.48 -11.26 11.29
CA LEU A 573 -18.22 -10.04 10.96
C LEU A 573 -19.39 -10.31 10.01
N CYS A 574 -19.21 -11.19 9.02
CA CYS A 574 -20.29 -11.66 8.16
C CYS A 574 -21.38 -12.34 9.00
N ILE A 575 -21.02 -13.38 9.76
CA ILE A 575 -21.99 -14.14 10.57
C ILE A 575 -22.73 -13.24 11.55
N TYR A 576 -22.05 -12.28 12.20
CA TYR A 576 -22.69 -11.30 13.09
C TYR A 576 -23.79 -10.49 12.39
N ASN A 577 -23.51 -9.97 11.19
CA ASN A 577 -24.47 -9.17 10.44
C ASN A 577 -25.60 -10.01 9.81
N TYR A 578 -25.27 -11.15 9.20
CA TYR A 578 -26.21 -12.00 8.47
C TYR A 578 -27.07 -12.90 9.39
N ALA A 579 -26.64 -13.19 10.62
CA ALA A 579 -27.45 -13.92 11.61
C ALA A 579 -28.48 -13.01 12.33
N THR A 580 -29.11 -12.11 11.58
CA THR A 580 -30.23 -11.27 12.02
C THR A 580 -31.53 -11.76 11.37
N GLY A 581 -32.70 -11.49 11.97
CA GLY A 581 -33.96 -12.10 11.50
C GLY A 581 -33.96 -13.63 11.61
N LYS A 582 -34.46 -14.35 10.58
CA LYS A 582 -34.47 -15.83 10.57
C LYS A 582 -33.07 -16.44 10.58
N GLY A 583 -32.05 -15.71 10.13
CA GLY A 583 -30.64 -16.15 10.17
C GLY A 583 -30.16 -16.63 11.54
N LYS A 584 -30.78 -16.17 12.64
CA LYS A 584 -30.53 -16.70 14.00
C LYS A 584 -30.79 -18.20 14.14
N GLN A 585 -31.73 -18.76 13.39
CA GLN A 585 -32.05 -20.20 13.43
C GLN A 585 -30.94 -21.06 12.78
N LYS A 586 -30.10 -20.49 11.90
CA LYS A 586 -28.91 -21.19 11.38
C LYS A 586 -27.79 -21.33 12.41
N LEU A 587 -27.68 -20.43 13.40
CA LEU A 587 -26.71 -20.54 14.50
C LEU A 587 -26.90 -21.84 15.32
N ILE A 588 -28.13 -22.35 15.39
CA ILE A 588 -28.47 -23.63 16.02
C ILE A 588 -27.77 -24.78 15.27
N HIS A 589 -27.84 -24.74 13.94
CA HIS A 589 -27.37 -25.77 13.02
C HIS A 589 -25.85 -25.75 12.78
N PHE A 590 -25.15 -24.68 13.19
CA PHE A 590 -23.69 -24.60 13.12
C PHE A 590 -23.03 -25.82 13.77
N SER A 591 -22.03 -26.36 13.08
CA SER A 591 -21.21 -27.46 13.58
C SER A 591 -20.49 -27.09 14.89
N GLU A 592 -20.19 -28.09 15.71
CA GLU A 592 -19.47 -27.89 16.98
C GLU A 592 -18.10 -27.22 16.75
N GLY A 593 -17.43 -27.53 15.63
CA GLY A 593 -16.17 -26.89 15.24
C GLY A 593 -16.32 -25.40 14.93
N VAL A 594 -17.46 -24.96 14.37
CA VAL A 594 -17.77 -23.54 14.16
C VAL A 594 -18.06 -22.84 15.49
N LYS A 595 -18.89 -23.45 16.36
CA LYS A 595 -19.20 -22.93 17.70
C LYS A 595 -17.93 -22.77 18.55
N GLN A 596 -17.08 -23.79 18.58
CA GLN A 596 -15.79 -23.72 19.27
C GLN A 596 -14.86 -22.68 18.63
N SER A 597 -14.84 -22.53 17.30
CA SER A 597 -14.03 -21.47 16.64
C SER A 597 -14.48 -20.05 17.03
N LEU A 598 -15.79 -19.80 17.16
CA LEU A 598 -16.32 -18.54 17.70
C LEU A 598 -15.91 -18.36 19.19
N ARG A 599 -15.98 -19.42 19.99
CA ARG A 599 -15.52 -19.42 21.39
C ARG A 599 -14.05 -19.01 21.52
N ARG A 600 -13.18 -19.36 20.57
CA ARG A 600 -11.78 -18.89 20.52
C ARG A 600 -11.68 -17.40 20.18
N LEU A 601 -12.36 -17.00 19.10
CA LEU A 601 -12.39 -15.61 18.63
C LEU A 601 -13.00 -14.66 19.67
N SER A 602 -13.75 -15.14 20.68
CA SER A 602 -14.21 -14.34 21.82
C SER A 602 -13.09 -13.65 22.62
N ASN A 603 -11.84 -14.13 22.51
CA ASN A 603 -10.66 -13.43 23.05
C ASN A 603 -10.24 -12.22 22.19
N VAL A 604 -10.53 -12.27 20.88
CA VAL A 604 -10.00 -11.36 19.85
C VAL A 604 -11.01 -10.27 19.50
N THR A 605 -12.30 -10.60 19.47
CA THR A 605 -13.41 -9.68 19.15
C THR A 605 -14.63 -9.97 20.05
N TRP A 606 -15.30 -8.90 20.48
CA TRP A 606 -16.54 -8.95 21.26
C TRP A 606 -17.71 -9.58 20.47
N MET A 607 -17.72 -9.48 19.13
CA MET A 607 -18.80 -10.04 18.30
C MET A 607 -18.84 -11.58 18.37
N ALA A 608 -17.66 -12.20 18.48
CA ALA A 608 -17.55 -13.65 18.64
C ALA A 608 -18.00 -14.10 20.04
N ASP A 609 -17.79 -13.29 21.08
CA ASP A 609 -18.35 -13.52 22.42
C ASP A 609 -19.89 -13.42 22.40
N GLU A 610 -20.46 -12.41 21.73
CA GLU A 610 -21.93 -12.31 21.57
C GLU A 610 -22.51 -13.48 20.76
N LEU A 611 -21.92 -13.83 19.60
CA LEU A 611 -22.34 -14.99 18.80
C LEU A 611 -22.24 -16.31 19.57
N HIS A 612 -21.15 -16.51 20.31
CA HIS A 612 -20.94 -17.68 21.18
C HIS A 612 -22.03 -17.77 22.25
N ARG A 613 -22.32 -16.67 22.96
CA ARG A 613 -23.41 -16.61 23.95
C ARG A 613 -24.79 -16.88 23.35
N VAL A 614 -25.06 -16.41 22.13
CA VAL A 614 -26.35 -16.67 21.44
C VAL A 614 -26.44 -18.14 21.01
N ALA A 615 -25.36 -18.75 20.54
CA ALA A 615 -25.32 -20.18 20.21
C ALA A 615 -25.50 -21.05 21.47
N ASP A 616 -24.78 -20.74 22.56
CA ASP A 616 -24.89 -21.42 23.86
C ASP A 616 -26.29 -21.27 24.49
N PHE A 617 -26.95 -20.12 24.32
CA PHE A 617 -28.32 -19.90 24.82
C PHE A 617 -29.35 -20.74 24.05
N LEU A 618 -29.18 -20.89 22.73
CA LEU A 618 -30.07 -21.68 21.89
C LEU A 618 -29.84 -23.19 22.01
N LEU A 619 -28.62 -23.62 22.34
CA LEU A 619 -28.23 -25.00 22.60
C LEU A 619 -27.28 -25.08 23.81
N PRO A 620 -27.80 -25.06 25.05
CA PRO A 620 -27.00 -25.18 26.27
C PRO A 620 -26.49 -26.62 26.43
N ASN A 621 -25.39 -26.94 25.74
CA ASN A 621 -24.92 -28.32 25.57
C ASN A 621 -23.87 -28.72 26.62
N ILE A 622 -23.83 -30.03 26.91
CA ILE A 622 -23.04 -30.59 28.01
C ILE A 622 -21.55 -30.54 27.69
N SER A 623 -20.73 -30.14 28.66
CA SER A 623 -19.28 -29.95 28.55
C SER A 623 -18.55 -31.13 27.89
N ARG A 624 -18.18 -30.97 26.62
CA ARG A 624 -17.34 -31.92 25.86
C ARG A 624 -16.06 -31.22 25.44
N ILE A 625 -14.95 -31.63 26.06
CA ILE A 625 -13.63 -31.04 25.84
C ILE A 625 -12.98 -31.77 24.66
N SER A 626 -13.16 -31.24 23.46
CA SER A 626 -12.41 -31.64 22.27
C SER A 626 -11.30 -30.63 21.97
N CYS A 627 -10.09 -30.99 22.38
CA CYS A 627 -8.85 -30.40 21.89
C CYS A 627 -7.94 -31.55 21.43
N VAL A 628 -7.56 -31.58 20.17
CA VAL A 628 -6.66 -32.61 19.64
C VAL A 628 -5.52 -31.93 18.90
N HIS A 629 -4.32 -32.01 19.46
CA HIS A 629 -3.07 -31.55 18.83
C HIS A 629 -2.65 -32.59 17.78
N THR A 630 -3.39 -32.63 16.66
CA THR A 630 -3.27 -33.68 15.62
C THR A 630 -2.00 -33.62 14.81
N GLN A 631 -1.37 -32.46 14.70
CA GLN A 631 -0.28 -32.21 13.77
C GLN A 631 0.76 -31.28 14.39
N ILE A 632 2.03 -31.60 14.16
CA ILE A 632 3.17 -30.77 14.51
C ILE A 632 3.85 -30.39 13.19
N LEU A 633 3.84 -29.10 12.84
CA LEU A 633 4.68 -28.58 11.76
C LEU A 633 6.04 -28.21 12.36
N GLU A 634 7.11 -28.72 11.77
CA GLU A 634 8.48 -28.45 12.24
C GLU A 634 9.17 -27.50 11.24
N ALA A 635 9.63 -26.35 11.75
CA ALA A 635 10.33 -25.32 10.98
C ALA A 635 11.69 -25.05 11.63
N GLY A 636 12.78 -25.16 10.88
CA GLY A 636 14.12 -24.98 11.44
C GLY A 636 15.21 -24.99 10.38
N CYS A 637 16.46 -24.95 10.84
CA CYS A 637 17.64 -25.11 10.00
C CYS A 637 18.52 -26.24 10.57
N ASN A 638 19.31 -26.91 9.73
CA ASN A 638 20.12 -28.08 10.11
C ASN A 638 21.37 -27.72 10.97
N PHE A 639 21.30 -26.68 11.78
CA PHE A 639 22.36 -26.23 12.67
C PHE A 639 21.86 -26.33 14.11
N ASN A 640 22.61 -27.02 14.98
CA ASN A 640 22.30 -27.20 16.41
C ASN A 640 22.46 -25.88 17.19
N ILE A 641 21.58 -24.92 16.94
CA ILE A 641 21.60 -23.57 17.50
C ILE A 641 20.25 -23.34 18.18
N ALA A 642 20.23 -23.33 19.52
CA ALA A 642 19.01 -23.20 20.30
C ALA A 642 18.19 -21.95 19.93
N VAL A 643 16.86 -22.12 19.82
CA VAL A 643 15.89 -21.02 19.70
C VAL A 643 15.60 -20.48 21.10
N CYS A 644 16.08 -19.28 21.37
CA CYS A 644 16.01 -18.64 22.69
C CYS A 644 14.75 -17.77 22.88
N SER A 645 14.17 -17.24 21.80
CA SER A 645 12.95 -16.43 21.86
C SER A 645 12.11 -16.51 20.58
N LEU A 646 10.80 -16.28 20.74
CA LEU A 646 9.79 -16.31 19.65
C LEU A 646 8.82 -15.12 19.83
N ILE A 647 8.37 -14.50 18.74
CA ILE A 647 7.29 -13.48 18.76
C ILE A 647 6.67 -13.29 17.37
N TYR A 648 5.38 -12.96 17.28
CA TYR A 648 4.79 -12.48 16.03
C TYR A 648 4.95 -10.96 15.87
N TYR A 649 5.32 -10.51 14.66
CA TYR A 649 5.35 -9.10 14.28
C TYR A 649 4.86 -8.96 12.83
N LYS A 650 3.83 -8.13 12.62
CA LYS A 650 3.09 -7.95 11.35
C LYS A 650 2.70 -9.28 10.66
N GLY A 651 2.28 -10.26 11.47
CA GLY A 651 1.88 -11.60 11.03
C GLY A 651 3.00 -12.51 10.49
N LEU A 652 4.27 -12.15 10.74
CA LEU A 652 5.45 -13.02 10.53
C LEU A 652 5.99 -13.48 11.88
N LEU A 653 6.51 -14.72 11.97
CA LEU A 653 7.13 -15.23 13.19
C LEU A 653 8.61 -14.83 13.22
N CYS A 654 9.00 -14.00 14.18
CA CYS A 654 10.39 -13.70 14.48
C CYS A 654 10.92 -14.69 15.53
N SER A 655 12.13 -15.20 15.30
CA SER A 655 12.78 -16.20 16.15
C SER A 655 14.23 -15.80 16.41
N GLY A 656 14.63 -15.83 17.68
CA GLY A 656 15.93 -15.37 18.18
C GLY A 656 16.78 -16.56 18.58
N TYR A 657 18.02 -16.60 18.08
CA TYR A 657 18.91 -17.75 18.24
C TYR A 657 20.05 -17.47 19.22
N SER A 658 20.58 -18.55 19.79
CA SER A 658 21.71 -18.54 20.72
C SER A 658 23.02 -17.97 20.13
N ASP A 659 23.16 -17.93 18.80
CA ASP A 659 24.30 -17.37 18.08
C ASP A 659 24.19 -15.87 17.74
N GLY A 660 23.09 -15.21 18.13
CA GLY A 660 22.81 -13.81 17.81
C GLY A 660 22.09 -13.56 16.48
N SER A 661 21.71 -14.62 15.76
CA SER A 661 20.88 -14.51 14.56
C SER A 661 19.39 -14.32 14.92
N ILE A 662 18.68 -13.54 14.10
CA ILE A 662 17.22 -13.45 14.11
C ILE A 662 16.72 -13.98 12.76
N LYS A 663 15.96 -15.07 12.78
CA LYS A 663 15.28 -15.60 11.58
C LYS A 663 13.81 -15.21 11.59
N VAL A 664 13.28 -14.81 10.44
CA VAL A 664 11.89 -14.38 10.27
C VAL A 664 11.20 -15.31 9.29
N TRP A 665 10.06 -15.88 9.70
CA TRP A 665 9.36 -16.95 9.00
C TRP A 665 7.95 -16.51 8.57
N ASP A 666 7.58 -16.85 7.33
CA ASP A 666 6.21 -16.78 6.84
C ASP A 666 5.57 -18.16 7.01
N ILE A 667 4.78 -18.31 8.09
CA ILE A 667 3.99 -19.51 8.36
C ILE A 667 2.62 -19.36 7.69
N ARG A 668 2.25 -20.31 6.84
CA ARG A 668 0.94 -20.39 6.17
C ARG A 668 0.43 -21.83 6.20
N GLY A 669 -0.59 -22.09 7.04
CA GLY A 669 -1.15 -23.44 7.21
C GLY A 669 -0.09 -24.46 7.61
N HIS A 670 0.17 -25.44 6.74
CA HIS A 670 1.14 -26.53 6.96
C HIS A 670 2.54 -26.26 6.37
N SER A 671 2.87 -25.01 6.05
CA SER A 671 4.20 -24.63 5.53
C SER A 671 4.76 -23.43 6.27
N ALA A 672 6.09 -23.40 6.41
CA ALA A 672 6.84 -22.30 6.99
C ALA A 672 8.07 -22.01 6.11
N SER A 673 8.12 -20.85 5.46
CA SER A 673 9.28 -20.42 4.68
C SER A 673 10.13 -19.41 5.44
N LEU A 674 11.45 -19.56 5.36
CA LEU A 674 12.40 -18.58 5.86
C LEU A 674 12.39 -17.36 4.92
N VAL A 675 12.06 -16.17 5.45
CA VAL A 675 12.00 -14.93 4.67
C VAL A 675 13.30 -14.14 4.80
N TRP A 676 13.80 -14.00 6.04
CA TRP A 676 15.07 -13.32 6.33
C TRP A 676 15.87 -14.05 7.41
N ASP A 677 17.19 -14.01 7.27
CA ASP A 677 18.15 -14.38 8.30
C ASP A 677 19.03 -13.16 8.61
N ILE A 678 19.05 -12.73 9.87
CA ILE A 678 19.52 -11.40 10.26
C ILE A 678 20.46 -11.51 11.45
N LYS A 679 21.75 -11.68 11.16
CA LYS A 679 22.81 -11.75 12.18
C LYS A 679 23.36 -10.35 12.50
N LYS A 680 22.72 -9.67 13.47
CA LYS A 680 23.19 -8.36 14.01
C LYS A 680 23.45 -8.35 15.51
N HIS A 681 22.97 -9.30 16.29
CA HIS A 681 23.39 -9.42 17.69
C HIS A 681 24.69 -10.22 17.78
N ASN A 682 25.55 -9.85 18.74
CA ASN A 682 26.86 -10.49 18.92
C ASN A 682 26.80 -11.73 19.83
N LYS A 683 25.64 -11.99 20.46
CA LYS A 683 25.33 -13.15 21.32
C LYS A 683 23.83 -13.46 21.28
N SER A 684 23.46 -14.61 21.85
CA SER A 684 22.07 -15.06 22.10
C SER A 684 21.03 -13.95 22.23
N VAL A 685 20.01 -13.99 21.37
CA VAL A 685 18.82 -13.15 21.47
C VAL A 685 17.88 -13.81 22.47
N THR A 686 17.81 -13.26 23.68
CA THR A 686 17.18 -13.90 24.85
C THR A 686 15.68 -13.65 24.94
N CYS A 687 15.20 -12.58 24.31
CA CYS A 687 13.81 -12.15 24.39
C CYS A 687 13.45 -11.15 23.27
N PHE A 688 12.15 -11.07 22.99
CA PHE A 688 11.56 -10.01 22.18
C PHE A 688 10.43 -9.29 22.93
N SER A 689 10.03 -8.11 22.48
CA SER A 689 8.80 -7.44 22.87
C SER A 689 8.31 -6.52 21.74
N LEU A 690 7.02 -6.19 21.69
CA LEU A 690 6.47 -5.21 20.73
C LEU A 690 6.29 -3.84 21.39
N SER A 691 6.67 -2.75 20.72
CA SER A 691 6.33 -1.38 21.13
C SER A 691 5.10 -0.90 20.37
N GLU A 692 3.95 -0.95 21.05
CA GLU A 692 2.62 -0.71 20.49
C GLU A 692 2.47 0.67 19.84
N LEU A 693 3.05 1.72 20.45
CA LEU A 693 2.95 3.10 19.95
C LEU A 693 3.96 3.46 18.85
N SER A 694 4.99 2.65 18.61
CA SER A 694 6.04 2.96 17.62
C SER A 694 6.07 2.00 16.43
N ASP A 695 5.16 1.02 16.43
CA ASP A 695 5.04 -0.07 15.44
C ASP A 695 6.40 -0.74 15.18
N SER A 696 7.09 -1.09 16.27
CA SER A 696 8.44 -1.65 16.24
C SER A 696 8.56 -2.90 17.10
N LEU A 697 9.41 -3.80 16.62
CA LEU A 697 9.88 -4.98 17.34
C LEU A 697 11.14 -4.62 18.13
N LEU A 698 11.21 -5.04 19.39
CA LEU A 698 12.40 -4.94 20.24
C LEU A 698 13.00 -6.33 20.40
N SER A 699 14.33 -6.45 20.30
CA SER A 699 15.07 -7.66 20.67
C SER A 699 16.09 -7.37 21.76
N GLY A 700 16.15 -8.21 22.79
CA GLY A 700 17.14 -8.15 23.86
C GLY A 700 18.14 -9.29 23.73
N SER A 701 19.39 -9.05 24.10
CA SER A 701 20.47 -10.02 23.95
C SER A 701 21.42 -10.07 25.14
N ALA A 702 22.08 -11.21 25.30
CA ALA A 702 23.25 -11.38 26.16
C ALA A 702 24.46 -10.52 25.72
N ASP A 703 24.42 -9.88 24.54
CA ASP A 703 25.40 -8.87 24.10
C ASP A 703 25.23 -7.49 24.78
N LYS A 704 24.26 -7.38 25.70
CA LYS A 704 23.91 -6.18 26.48
C LYS A 704 23.20 -5.07 25.68
N THR A 705 22.74 -5.34 24.47
CA THR A 705 21.97 -4.37 23.67
C THR A 705 20.49 -4.74 23.55
N ILE A 706 19.65 -3.71 23.53
CA ILE A 706 18.29 -3.76 22.98
C ILE A 706 18.35 -3.19 21.57
N ARG A 707 17.92 -3.92 20.56
CA ARG A 707 17.79 -3.41 19.18
C ARG A 707 16.33 -3.10 18.86
N VAL A 708 16.09 -1.98 18.21
CA VAL A 708 14.76 -1.55 17.72
C VAL A 708 14.69 -1.83 16.23
N TRP A 709 13.64 -2.52 15.81
CA TRP A 709 13.43 -2.99 14.45
C TRP A 709 12.12 -2.48 13.87
N LYS A 710 12.13 -2.06 12.61
CA LYS A 710 10.92 -1.69 11.85
C LYS A 710 10.85 -2.43 10.53
N MET A 711 9.63 -2.69 10.07
CA MET A 711 9.38 -3.14 8.70
C MET A 711 9.44 -1.96 7.73
N ILE A 712 10.50 -1.88 6.92
CA ILE A 712 10.72 -0.84 5.90
C ILE A 712 10.79 -1.54 4.53
N LYS A 713 10.04 -1.08 3.52
CA LYS A 713 9.95 -1.72 2.18
C LYS A 713 9.78 -3.25 2.23
N ARG A 714 8.91 -3.73 3.15
CA ARG A 714 8.68 -5.16 3.45
C ARG A 714 9.95 -5.96 3.84
N LYS A 715 10.93 -5.32 4.50
CA LYS A 715 12.14 -5.95 5.08
C LYS A 715 12.31 -5.51 6.53
N LEU A 716 12.80 -6.39 7.40
CA LEU A 716 13.03 -6.06 8.82
C LEU A 716 14.40 -5.38 8.99
N GLU A 717 14.40 -4.10 9.37
CA GLU A 717 15.62 -3.30 9.50
C GLU A 717 15.80 -2.74 10.92
N CYS A 718 17.03 -2.79 11.42
CA CYS A 718 17.41 -2.27 12.74
C CYS A 718 17.61 -0.75 12.63
N VAL A 719 16.75 0.01 13.29
CA VAL A 719 16.72 1.49 13.23
C VAL A 719 17.49 2.11 14.41
N GLU A 720 17.54 1.44 15.56
CA GLU A 720 18.19 1.95 16.77
C GLU A 720 18.85 0.83 17.57
N VAL A 721 19.91 1.17 18.32
CA VAL A 721 20.60 0.25 19.25
C VAL A 721 20.77 0.96 20.60
N ILE A 722 20.18 0.40 21.64
CA ILE A 722 20.23 0.92 23.02
C ILE A 722 21.16 0.01 23.81
N ALA A 723 22.29 0.53 24.28
CA ALA A 723 23.28 -0.24 25.05
C ALA A 723 22.99 -0.17 26.56
N LEU A 724 23.06 -1.32 27.24
CA LEU A 724 23.02 -1.47 28.69
C LEU A 724 24.35 -2.00 29.24
N LYS A 725 24.52 -1.93 30.57
CA LYS A 725 25.76 -2.39 31.25
C LYS A 725 25.81 -3.91 31.48
N GLU A 726 24.69 -4.60 31.33
CA GLU A 726 24.45 -5.98 31.78
C GLU A 726 23.73 -6.80 30.70
N PRO A 727 23.84 -8.15 30.71
CA PRO A 727 23.06 -9.00 29.82
C PRO A 727 21.56 -8.86 30.13
N ILE A 728 20.74 -8.98 29.09
CA ILE A 728 19.28 -8.91 29.18
C ILE A 728 18.71 -10.33 29.17
N TYR A 729 17.74 -10.62 30.04
CA TYR A 729 17.08 -11.94 30.13
C TYR A 729 15.63 -11.93 29.64
N ARG A 730 14.86 -10.89 30.00
CA ARG A 730 13.48 -10.66 29.53
C ARG A 730 13.25 -9.17 29.28
N LEU A 731 12.40 -8.86 28.30
CA LEU A 731 11.94 -7.51 27.96
C LEU A 731 10.41 -7.45 28.01
N HIS A 732 9.89 -6.30 28.38
CA HIS A 732 8.50 -5.91 28.16
C HIS A 732 8.45 -4.42 27.83
N ALA A 733 7.86 -4.03 26.70
CA ALA A 733 7.53 -2.64 26.43
C ALA A 733 6.11 -2.32 26.90
N HIS A 734 5.88 -1.11 27.39
CA HIS A 734 4.55 -0.59 27.70
C HIS A 734 4.52 0.88 27.32
N ASP A 735 3.51 1.29 26.55
CA ASP A 735 3.44 2.60 25.90
C ASP A 735 4.72 2.87 25.08
N LYS A 736 5.57 3.80 25.54
CA LYS A 736 6.89 4.14 24.98
C LYS A 736 8.06 3.79 25.91
N THR A 737 7.79 3.15 27.04
CA THR A 737 8.78 2.75 28.05
C THR A 737 9.16 1.28 27.90
N ILE A 738 10.44 0.95 28.11
CA ILE A 738 10.96 -0.41 27.96
C ILE A 738 11.46 -0.90 29.32
N PHE A 739 10.96 -2.04 29.77
CA PHE A 739 11.34 -2.69 31.02
C PHE A 739 12.21 -3.91 30.70
N ALA A 740 13.46 -3.91 31.21
CA ALA A 740 14.41 -5.00 31.02
C ALA A 740 14.78 -5.64 32.35
N ILE A 741 14.65 -6.97 32.42
CA ILE A 741 15.21 -7.80 33.48
C ILE A 741 16.66 -8.10 33.08
N THR A 742 17.61 -7.61 33.88
CA THR A 742 19.05 -7.86 33.74
C THR A 742 19.57 -8.69 34.92
N GLU A 743 20.89 -8.77 35.11
CA GLU A 743 21.52 -9.57 36.18
C GLU A 743 21.46 -8.88 37.57
N SER A 744 21.49 -7.54 37.60
CA SER A 744 21.41 -6.75 38.84
C SER A 744 20.05 -6.79 39.52
N GLN A 745 20.00 -6.30 40.76
CA GLN A 745 18.77 -6.16 41.53
C GLN A 745 17.89 -5.02 41.00
N GLY A 746 16.58 -5.28 40.95
CA GLY A 746 15.58 -4.41 40.36
C GLY A 746 15.30 -4.71 38.89
N ILE A 747 14.65 -3.76 38.21
CA ILE A 747 14.39 -3.78 36.76
C ILE A 747 14.86 -2.48 36.15
N LYS A 748 15.46 -2.55 34.96
CA LYS A 748 15.89 -1.38 34.20
C LYS A 748 14.70 -0.84 33.40
N LEU A 749 14.26 0.36 33.74
CA LEU A 749 13.22 1.12 33.04
C LEU A 749 13.90 2.15 32.12
N VAL A 750 13.72 1.99 30.81
CA VAL A 750 14.26 2.90 29.79
C VAL A 750 13.14 3.80 29.27
N ASN A 751 13.33 5.12 29.39
CA ASN A 751 12.38 6.13 28.93
C ASN A 751 12.50 6.45 27.42
N GLU A 752 11.60 7.29 26.91
CA GLU A 752 11.71 7.91 25.57
C GLU A 752 13.11 8.48 25.31
N SER A 753 13.59 9.34 26.21
CA SER A 753 14.90 9.99 26.17
C SER A 753 16.10 9.06 26.42
N ARG A 754 15.90 7.73 26.37
CA ARG A 754 16.87 6.64 26.62
C ARG A 754 17.59 6.66 27.99
N ILE A 755 17.17 7.55 28.88
CA ILE A 755 17.58 7.54 30.30
C ILE A 755 17.10 6.23 30.94
N VAL A 756 18.05 5.48 31.50
CA VAL A 756 17.81 4.26 32.27
C VAL A 756 17.59 4.60 33.75
N ARG A 757 16.55 4.04 34.36
CA ARG A 757 16.24 4.14 35.79
C ARG A 757 16.04 2.74 36.38
N ASP A 758 16.35 2.59 37.66
CA ASP A 758 16.22 1.32 38.39
C ASP A 758 14.97 1.33 39.28
N ILE A 759 14.00 0.46 39.01
CA ILE A 759 12.78 0.24 39.82
C ILE A 759 12.88 -1.07 40.63
N PHE A 760 12.10 -1.21 41.70
CA PHE A 760 12.11 -2.40 42.60
C PHE A 760 13.50 -2.82 43.11
N LYS A 761 14.35 -1.85 43.46
CA LYS A 761 15.73 -2.08 43.96
C LYS A 761 15.75 -3.07 45.15
N GLY A 762 16.72 -3.97 45.15
CA GLY A 762 16.87 -5.01 46.19
C GLY A 762 16.10 -6.31 45.95
N LYS A 763 15.30 -6.41 44.89
CA LYS A 763 14.63 -7.65 44.45
C LYS A 763 15.37 -8.26 43.26
N HIS A 764 15.42 -9.60 43.16
CA HIS A 764 15.79 -10.27 41.91
C HIS A 764 14.52 -10.73 41.18
N SER A 765 14.34 -10.25 39.95
CA SER A 765 13.19 -10.54 39.09
C SER A 765 13.54 -11.64 38.09
N LYS A 766 12.59 -12.54 37.80
CA LYS A 766 12.75 -13.62 36.80
C LYS A 766 11.88 -13.42 35.56
N CYS A 767 10.64 -12.98 35.76
CA CYS A 767 9.63 -12.89 34.70
C CYS A 767 8.77 -11.64 34.86
N ILE A 768 8.17 -11.20 33.75
CA ILE A 768 7.37 -9.99 33.65
C ILE A 768 6.24 -10.24 32.64
N ALA A 769 5.02 -9.82 32.96
CA ALA A 769 3.86 -9.91 32.07
C ALA A 769 2.95 -8.68 32.24
N GLY A 770 2.48 -8.12 31.12
CA GLY A 770 1.57 -7.00 31.09
C GLY A 770 0.10 -7.41 30.95
N ALA A 771 -0.79 -6.71 31.67
CA ALA A 771 -2.23 -6.74 31.41
C ALA A 771 -2.93 -5.53 32.01
N GLN A 772 -3.96 -5.02 31.31
CA GLN A 772 -4.86 -3.95 31.79
C GLN A 772 -4.12 -2.67 32.27
N GLY A 773 -3.11 -2.22 31.52
CA GLY A 773 -2.33 -1.00 31.86
C GLY A 773 -1.33 -1.18 33.00
N LYS A 774 -0.92 -2.42 33.29
CA LYS A 774 -0.09 -2.79 34.44
C LYS A 774 0.89 -3.90 34.09
N LEU A 775 2.00 -3.94 34.81
CA LEU A 775 3.02 -4.97 34.73
C LEU A 775 3.05 -5.77 36.03
N TYR A 776 3.06 -7.10 35.91
CA TYR A 776 3.22 -8.03 37.01
C TYR A 776 4.56 -8.75 36.88
N ILE A 777 5.37 -8.68 37.93
CA ILE A 777 6.78 -9.14 37.93
C ILE A 777 6.94 -10.25 38.96
N GLY A 778 7.40 -11.42 38.54
CA GLY A 778 7.69 -12.55 39.43
C GLY A 778 9.11 -12.49 39.96
N CYS A 779 9.28 -12.48 41.28
CA CYS A 779 10.58 -12.40 41.94
C CYS A 779 11.06 -13.76 42.52
N THR A 780 12.36 -13.84 42.80
CA THR A 780 12.98 -15.04 43.40
C THR A 780 12.56 -15.30 44.84
N ASP A 781 12.04 -14.30 45.54
CA ASP A 781 11.65 -14.34 46.96
C ASP A 781 10.19 -14.76 47.19
N SER A 782 9.52 -15.27 46.15
CA SER A 782 8.08 -15.56 46.09
C SER A 782 7.14 -14.34 46.03
N SER A 783 7.65 -13.10 45.96
CA SER A 783 6.79 -11.92 45.77
C SER A 783 6.40 -11.71 44.30
N ILE A 784 5.20 -11.13 44.08
CA ILE A 784 4.81 -10.55 42.79
C ILE A 784 4.79 -9.04 42.98
N GLN A 785 5.49 -8.29 42.14
CA GLN A 785 5.42 -6.82 42.14
C GLN A 785 4.43 -6.36 41.06
N GLU A 786 3.52 -5.45 41.40
CA GLU A 786 2.68 -4.73 40.43
C GLU A 786 3.24 -3.33 40.21
N TYR A 787 3.41 -2.95 38.94
CA TYR A 787 3.74 -1.60 38.51
C TYR A 787 2.62 -1.06 37.61
N SER A 788 2.16 0.16 37.87
CA SER A 788 1.17 0.86 37.04
C SER A 788 1.82 2.09 36.40
N SER A 789 1.97 2.08 35.07
CA SER A 789 2.59 3.18 34.32
C SER A 789 1.83 4.50 34.51
N THR A 790 0.50 4.41 34.60
CA THR A 790 -0.44 5.54 34.73
C THR A 790 -0.22 6.41 35.97
N TYR A 791 0.42 5.88 37.02
CA TYR A 791 0.66 6.57 38.30
C TYR A 791 2.10 6.45 38.81
N GLY A 792 3.00 5.78 38.07
CA GLY A 792 4.35 5.45 38.53
C GLY A 792 4.39 4.63 39.84
N ARG A 793 3.30 3.93 40.17
CA ARG A 793 3.09 3.36 41.52
C ARG A 793 3.54 1.91 41.59
N GLU A 794 4.56 1.66 42.41
CA GLU A 794 5.00 0.35 42.85
C GLU A 794 4.05 -0.22 43.94
N VAL A 795 3.62 -1.47 43.80
CA VAL A 795 2.79 -2.18 44.80
C VAL A 795 3.22 -3.65 44.93
N GLU A 796 3.71 -4.03 46.11
CA GLU A 796 4.11 -5.40 46.40
C GLU A 796 2.91 -6.31 46.75
N ILE A 797 2.66 -7.35 45.94
CA ILE A 797 1.68 -8.40 46.20
C ILE A 797 2.39 -9.60 46.85
N LYS A 798 2.32 -9.69 48.18
CA LYS A 798 2.92 -10.80 48.94
C LYS A 798 2.08 -12.08 48.89
N PRO A 799 2.71 -13.26 48.80
CA PRO A 799 2.00 -14.54 48.96
C PRO A 799 1.55 -14.74 50.42
N PRO A 800 0.44 -15.44 50.67
CA PRO A 800 -0.17 -15.55 52.00
C PRO A 800 0.54 -16.60 52.89
N THR A 801 1.70 -16.28 53.47
CA THR A 801 2.38 -17.18 54.41
C THR A 801 2.89 -16.51 55.69
N ARG A 802 2.18 -16.76 56.81
CA ARG A 802 2.76 -16.71 58.17
C ARG A 802 3.57 -17.99 58.41
N CYS A 803 4.72 -18.13 57.78
CA CYS A 803 5.60 -19.30 57.95
C CYS A 803 7.04 -18.86 58.25
N TRP A 804 7.38 -18.68 59.52
CA TRP A 804 8.78 -18.53 59.93
C TRP A 804 9.56 -19.82 59.60
N ARG A 805 10.68 -19.68 58.89
CA ARG A 805 11.61 -20.75 58.48
C ARG A 805 11.01 -21.91 57.66
N LYS A 806 10.80 -21.70 56.35
CA LYS A 806 11.06 -22.74 55.31
C LYS A 806 11.12 -22.13 53.90
N GLN A 807 12.25 -22.37 53.22
CA GLN A 807 12.59 -22.14 51.80
C GLN A 807 11.65 -21.24 50.97
N SER A 808 12.18 -20.10 50.52
CA SER A 808 11.54 -19.32 49.46
C SER A 808 11.42 -20.14 48.16
N LYS A 809 10.34 -19.92 47.41
CA LYS A 809 10.05 -20.57 46.14
C LYS A 809 10.08 -19.50 45.05
N PRO A 810 11.09 -19.46 44.16
CA PRO A 810 11.13 -18.47 43.09
C PRO A 810 9.90 -18.61 42.20
N ILE A 811 9.35 -17.49 41.73
CA ILE A 811 8.36 -17.49 40.65
C ILE A 811 9.13 -17.55 39.34
N HIS A 812 8.81 -18.52 38.50
CA HIS A 812 9.52 -18.79 37.24
C HIS A 812 8.81 -18.14 36.05
N SER A 813 7.48 -18.26 35.99
CA SER A 813 6.66 -17.63 34.96
C SER A 813 5.39 -17.01 35.57
N VAL A 814 4.90 -15.95 34.95
CA VAL A 814 3.68 -15.22 35.30
C VAL A 814 2.95 -14.93 34.00
N VAL A 815 1.66 -15.27 33.94
CA VAL A 815 0.82 -15.07 32.75
C VAL A 815 -0.48 -14.40 33.19
N ALA A 816 -0.90 -13.36 32.47
CA ALA A 816 -2.18 -12.70 32.68
C ALA A 816 -3.11 -13.01 31.50
N TYR A 817 -4.32 -13.51 31.78
CA TYR A 817 -5.28 -13.95 30.77
C TYR A 817 -6.69 -13.54 31.17
N ARG A 818 -7.34 -12.69 30.35
CA ARG A 818 -8.56 -11.94 30.70
C ARG A 818 -8.37 -11.22 32.06
N ASP A 819 -9.28 -11.41 33.02
CA ASP A 819 -9.18 -10.84 34.39
C ASP A 819 -8.36 -11.68 35.38
N TRP A 820 -7.78 -12.81 34.93
CA TRP A 820 -7.05 -13.74 35.80
C TRP A 820 -5.54 -13.55 35.68
N LEU A 821 -4.87 -13.56 36.83
CA LEU A 821 -3.42 -13.65 36.93
C LEU A 821 -3.05 -15.08 37.34
N TYR A 822 -2.08 -15.67 36.65
CA TYR A 822 -1.51 -16.97 36.95
C TYR A 822 -0.01 -16.83 37.26
N CYS A 823 0.50 -17.55 38.26
CA CYS A 823 1.92 -17.62 38.57
C CYS A 823 2.38 -19.06 38.75
N ALA A 824 3.60 -19.36 38.30
CA ALA A 824 4.16 -20.70 38.27
C ALA A 824 5.45 -20.84 39.10
N SER A 825 5.51 -21.89 39.92
CA SER A 825 6.66 -22.30 40.75
C SER A 825 6.63 -23.84 40.91
N LYS A 826 6.61 -24.37 42.15
CA LYS A 826 6.28 -25.79 42.46
C LYS A 826 4.78 -26.12 42.38
N LYS A 827 3.99 -25.12 42.05
CA LYS A 827 2.55 -25.16 41.79
C LYS A 827 2.22 -24.05 40.79
N VAL A 828 1.16 -24.23 40.02
CA VAL A 828 0.54 -23.14 39.26
C VAL A 828 -0.63 -22.63 40.10
N GLU A 829 -0.68 -21.33 40.38
CA GLU A 829 -1.77 -20.69 41.11
C GLU A 829 -2.46 -19.63 40.25
N GLY A 830 -3.78 -19.54 40.34
CA GLY A 830 -4.60 -18.59 39.59
C GLY A 830 -5.69 -17.94 40.45
N THR A 831 -5.91 -16.64 40.25
CA THR A 831 -7.00 -15.87 40.88
C THR A 831 -7.30 -14.62 40.05
N THR A 832 -8.47 -14.00 40.23
CA THR A 832 -8.76 -12.70 39.58
C THR A 832 -7.95 -11.56 40.21
N THR A 833 -7.49 -10.61 39.40
CA THR A 833 -6.64 -9.49 39.85
C THR A 833 -7.25 -8.70 41.02
N LYS A 834 -8.58 -8.56 41.02
CA LYS A 834 -9.37 -7.85 42.06
C LYS A 834 -9.45 -8.63 43.38
N GLU A 835 -9.42 -9.96 43.34
CA GLU A 835 -9.55 -10.82 44.53
C GLU A 835 -8.21 -11.17 45.17
N TRP A 836 -7.12 -11.21 44.39
CA TRP A 836 -5.76 -11.40 44.93
C TRP A 836 -5.44 -10.32 45.97
N LYS A 837 -5.76 -9.06 45.66
CA LYS A 837 -5.55 -7.91 46.56
C LYS A 837 -6.43 -7.93 47.81
N LYS A 838 -7.64 -8.49 47.72
CA LYS A 838 -8.61 -8.52 48.84
C LYS A 838 -8.40 -9.69 49.79
N THR A 839 -7.88 -10.82 49.31
CA THR A 839 -7.87 -12.08 50.06
C THR A 839 -6.50 -12.72 50.22
N GLY A 840 -5.54 -12.37 49.35
CA GLY A 840 -4.26 -13.07 49.20
C GLY A 840 -4.37 -14.50 48.67
N LYS A 841 -5.57 -15.05 48.46
CA LYS A 841 -5.80 -16.48 48.16
C LYS A 841 -5.98 -16.73 46.66
N SER A 842 -5.35 -17.78 46.17
CA SER A 842 -5.64 -18.39 44.87
C SER A 842 -6.98 -19.13 44.91
N LYS A 843 -7.88 -18.88 43.95
CA LYS A 843 -9.09 -19.67 43.73
C LYS A 843 -8.78 -21.00 43.04
N PHE A 844 -7.68 -21.05 42.30
CA PHE A 844 -7.26 -22.21 41.51
C PHE A 844 -5.80 -22.55 41.81
N SER A 845 -5.50 -23.84 41.97
CA SER A 845 -4.13 -24.32 42.17
C SER A 845 -3.93 -25.71 41.56
N ILE A 846 -2.93 -25.86 40.69
CA ILE A 846 -2.44 -27.15 40.21
C ILE A 846 -1.20 -27.53 41.03
N LEU A 847 -1.24 -28.72 41.62
CA LEU A 847 -0.08 -29.38 42.21
C LEU A 847 0.58 -30.26 41.13
N ILE A 848 1.90 -30.12 40.99
CA ILE A 848 2.72 -30.88 40.05
C ILE A 848 3.43 -32.00 40.81
N ASP A 849 3.91 -33.01 40.09
CA ASP A 849 4.55 -34.21 40.61
C ASP A 849 5.72 -33.89 41.58
N LYS A 850 5.87 -34.74 42.61
CA LYS A 850 6.67 -34.43 43.82
C LYS A 850 8.15 -34.18 43.52
N GLY A 851 8.54 -32.91 43.49
CA GLY A 851 9.92 -32.45 43.40
C GLY A 851 10.17 -31.48 42.25
N ASP A 852 9.29 -31.46 41.26
CA ASP A 852 9.45 -30.70 40.03
C ASP A 852 9.15 -29.19 40.19
N ASP A 853 9.69 -28.39 39.27
CA ASP A 853 9.54 -26.94 39.18
C ASP A 853 9.07 -26.58 37.75
N VAL A 854 8.10 -25.66 37.63
CA VAL A 854 7.73 -25.13 36.31
C VAL A 854 8.85 -24.23 35.79
N VAL A 855 9.29 -24.47 34.56
CA VAL A 855 10.28 -23.65 33.84
C VAL A 855 9.59 -22.48 33.15
N ASP A 856 8.57 -22.77 32.35
CA ASP A 856 7.72 -21.75 31.72
C ASP A 856 6.28 -22.24 31.54
N MET A 857 5.36 -21.30 31.30
CA MET A 857 3.92 -21.54 31.25
C MET A 857 3.24 -20.59 30.26
N GLU A 858 2.22 -21.09 29.54
CA GLU A 858 1.31 -20.30 28.72
C GLU A 858 -0.16 -20.67 29.01
N VAL A 859 -1.08 -19.72 28.79
CA VAL A 859 -2.51 -19.90 29.12
C VAL A 859 -3.38 -19.49 27.92
N VAL A 860 -4.12 -20.44 27.37
CA VAL A 860 -4.94 -20.27 26.16
C VAL A 860 -6.31 -20.93 26.37
N GLU A 861 -7.39 -20.16 26.20
CA GLU A 861 -8.77 -20.67 26.33
C GLU A 861 -9.06 -21.32 27.69
N ASP A 862 -9.27 -22.64 27.70
CA ASP A 862 -9.48 -23.46 28.90
C ASP A 862 -8.26 -24.36 29.18
N PHE A 863 -7.10 -24.02 28.65
CA PHE A 863 -5.90 -24.84 28.72
C PHE A 863 -4.71 -24.07 29.31
N ILE A 864 -4.01 -24.72 30.21
CA ILE A 864 -2.73 -24.27 30.76
C ILE A 864 -1.67 -25.22 30.22
N TYR A 865 -0.71 -24.66 29.51
CA TYR A 865 0.41 -25.37 28.92
C TYR A 865 1.63 -25.07 29.76
N LEU A 866 2.27 -26.09 30.33
CA LEU A 866 3.42 -25.92 31.20
C LEU A 866 4.58 -26.83 30.82
N ILE A 867 5.78 -26.30 30.95
CA ILE A 867 7.04 -27.02 30.79
C ILE A 867 7.62 -27.15 32.19
N SER A 868 7.87 -28.37 32.64
CA SER A 868 8.46 -28.63 33.95
C SER A 868 9.88 -29.18 33.80
N ASN A 869 10.70 -29.02 34.84
CA ASN A 869 12.13 -29.33 34.78
C ASN A 869 12.40 -30.82 34.58
N SER A 870 11.57 -31.72 35.14
CA SER A 870 11.71 -33.17 34.93
C SER A 870 11.24 -33.63 33.55
N SER A 871 10.39 -32.85 32.86
CA SER A 871 9.89 -33.16 31.51
C SER A 871 10.18 -32.02 30.52
N ALA A 872 11.40 -31.47 30.56
CA ALA A 872 11.74 -30.25 29.80
C ALA A 872 11.70 -30.38 28.27
N ASN A 873 11.51 -31.59 27.74
CA ASN A 873 11.25 -31.91 26.32
C ASN A 873 9.75 -32.12 25.99
N ASN A 874 8.85 -31.96 26.97
CA ASN A 874 7.41 -32.18 26.83
C ASN A 874 6.61 -30.97 27.36
N ILE A 875 5.66 -30.49 26.57
CA ILE A 875 4.62 -29.56 27.04
C ILE A 875 3.51 -30.38 27.68
N GLN A 876 3.19 -30.12 28.95
CA GLN A 876 2.06 -30.75 29.65
C GLN A 876 0.80 -29.90 29.48
N ILE A 877 -0.32 -30.53 29.16
CA ILE A 877 -1.61 -29.86 28.93
C ILE A 877 -2.52 -30.09 30.15
N TRP A 878 -3.07 -29.01 30.71
CA TRP A 878 -3.96 -29.05 31.89
C TRP A 878 -5.22 -28.23 31.66
N LEU A 879 -6.35 -28.66 32.26
CA LEU A 879 -7.62 -27.95 32.16
C LEU A 879 -7.69 -26.75 33.15
N ARG A 880 -8.05 -25.57 32.64
CA ARG A 880 -8.35 -24.38 33.43
C ARG A 880 -9.65 -24.58 34.21
N GLY A 881 -9.56 -24.67 35.53
CA GLY A 881 -10.73 -24.83 36.42
C GLY A 881 -10.85 -26.19 37.13
N GLY A 882 -10.00 -27.17 36.81
CA GLY A 882 -9.86 -28.41 37.60
C GLY A 882 -8.44 -28.97 37.56
N PRO A 883 -8.02 -29.80 38.53
CA PRO A 883 -6.66 -30.38 38.58
C PRO A 883 -6.48 -31.55 37.58
N LYS A 884 -7.10 -31.48 36.39
CA LYS A 884 -7.06 -32.55 35.38
C LYS A 884 -5.97 -32.27 34.34
N LYS A 885 -4.94 -33.11 34.33
CA LYS A 885 -3.99 -33.26 33.23
C LYS A 885 -4.71 -33.92 32.05
N LEU A 886 -4.57 -33.35 30.85
CA LEU A 886 -5.26 -33.79 29.63
C LEU A 886 -4.35 -34.54 28.67
N GLY A 887 -3.05 -34.20 28.63
CA GLY A 887 -2.10 -34.83 27.72
C GLY A 887 -0.69 -34.26 27.82
N ARG A 888 0.17 -34.70 26.88
CA ARG A 888 1.54 -34.22 26.67
C ARG A 888 1.81 -34.04 25.18
N ILE A 889 2.62 -33.05 24.82
CA ILE A 889 3.17 -32.86 23.47
C ILE A 889 4.69 -32.99 23.58
N SER A 890 5.29 -33.92 22.82
CA SER A 890 6.75 -34.08 22.80
C SER A 890 7.38 -33.13 21.79
N ALA A 891 8.35 -32.33 22.23
CA ALA A 891 9.19 -31.52 21.36
C ALA A 891 10.40 -32.29 20.81
N GLY A 892 10.65 -33.52 21.28
CA GLY A 892 11.80 -34.35 20.93
C GLY A 892 13.07 -33.96 21.71
N SER A 893 13.46 -32.68 21.65
CA SER A 893 14.58 -32.10 22.41
C SER A 893 14.08 -31.07 23.44
N LYS A 894 14.97 -30.56 24.31
CA LYS A 894 14.62 -29.62 25.38
C LYS A 894 14.03 -28.34 24.81
N ILE A 895 12.93 -27.90 25.38
CA ILE A 895 12.24 -26.65 25.02
C ILE A 895 12.96 -25.48 25.71
N THR A 896 13.30 -24.48 24.91
CA THR A 896 14.05 -23.28 25.32
C THR A 896 13.22 -21.99 25.25
N SER A 897 12.14 -21.98 24.46
CA SER A 897 11.15 -20.89 24.44
C SER A 897 9.74 -21.41 24.14
N LEU A 898 8.72 -20.83 24.74
CA LEU A 898 7.30 -21.09 24.49
C LEU A 898 6.61 -19.78 24.08
N LEU A 899 5.61 -19.86 23.19
CA LEU A 899 4.77 -18.72 22.78
C LEU A 899 3.35 -19.20 22.42
N ALA A 900 2.34 -18.54 22.97
CA ALA A 900 0.95 -18.66 22.53
C ALA A 900 0.56 -17.61 21.47
N ALA A 901 -0.06 -18.06 20.38
CA ALA A 901 -0.53 -17.19 19.29
C ALA A 901 -1.88 -17.69 18.74
N ASN A 902 -2.97 -17.12 19.26
CA ASN A 902 -4.35 -17.57 18.99
C ASN A 902 -4.50 -19.08 19.26
N ASP A 903 -5.00 -19.84 18.27
CA ASP A 903 -5.17 -21.28 18.26
C ASP A 903 -3.85 -22.08 18.17
N ILE A 904 -2.69 -21.43 18.04
CA ILE A 904 -1.40 -22.07 17.76
C ILE A 904 -0.47 -21.90 18.95
N ILE A 905 0.21 -22.98 19.31
CA ILE A 905 1.32 -22.95 20.27
C ILE A 905 2.62 -23.24 19.54
N LEU A 906 3.60 -22.38 19.80
CA LEU A 906 4.93 -22.45 19.25
C LEU A 906 5.90 -22.78 20.36
N CYS A 907 6.75 -23.79 20.16
CA CYS A 907 7.90 -24.03 21.04
C CYS A 907 9.19 -24.07 20.22
N GLY A 908 10.22 -23.40 20.74
CA GLY A 908 11.58 -23.43 20.21
C GLY A 908 12.42 -24.38 21.04
N THR A 909 13.28 -25.17 20.39
CA THR A 909 14.11 -26.18 21.06
C THR A 909 15.60 -25.85 21.03
N GLU A 910 16.36 -26.55 21.88
CA GLU A 910 17.82 -26.49 21.93
C GLU A 910 18.50 -26.93 20.61
N THR A 911 17.82 -27.75 19.80
CA THR A 911 18.32 -28.24 18.50
C THR A 911 17.97 -27.32 17.32
N GLY A 912 17.42 -26.12 17.57
CA GLY A 912 17.12 -25.15 16.52
C GLY A 912 15.80 -25.35 15.79
N LEU A 913 14.95 -26.28 16.25
CA LEU A 913 13.62 -26.53 15.70
C LEU A 913 12.58 -25.62 16.38
N ILE A 914 11.70 -25.05 15.57
CA ILE A 914 10.46 -24.41 15.98
C ILE A 914 9.34 -25.40 15.66
N LYS A 915 8.66 -25.90 16.68
CA LYS A 915 7.53 -26.81 16.53
C LYS A 915 6.23 -26.07 16.73
N VAL A 916 5.36 -26.16 15.72
CA VAL A 916 4.09 -25.47 15.58
C VAL A 916 2.97 -26.47 15.84
N CYS A 917 2.25 -26.29 16.94
CA CYS A 917 1.18 -27.17 17.39
C CYS A 917 -0.17 -26.42 17.31
N PRO A 918 -0.83 -26.42 16.14
CA PRO A 918 -2.21 -25.95 16.02
C PRO A 918 -3.16 -26.80 16.88
N THR A 919 -4.04 -26.13 17.62
CA THR A 919 -5.05 -26.76 18.49
C THR A 919 -6.27 -27.22 17.69
N HIS A 920 -6.08 -28.25 16.86
CA HIS A 920 -7.12 -28.78 15.97
C HIS A 920 -8.29 -29.48 16.69
N LEU A 921 -9.29 -29.82 15.87
CA LEU A 921 -10.57 -30.40 16.25
C LEU A 921 -10.87 -31.61 15.36
N ILE A 922 -11.41 -32.65 15.99
CA ILE A 922 -11.96 -33.84 15.33
C ILE A 922 -13.43 -33.95 15.76
N PRO A 923 -14.40 -34.22 14.86
CA PRO A 923 -15.79 -34.43 15.25
C PRO A 923 -15.95 -35.65 16.18
N PRO A 924 -16.95 -35.66 17.07
CA PRO A 924 -17.02 -36.61 18.19
C PRO A 924 -17.11 -38.10 17.82
N LEU A 925 -17.40 -38.44 16.56
CA LEU A 925 -17.46 -39.81 16.07
C LEU A 925 -16.09 -40.51 15.92
N GLN A 926 -14.98 -39.77 15.90
CA GLN A 926 -13.63 -40.35 15.80
C GLN A 926 -12.88 -40.48 17.14
N ILE A 927 -13.48 -40.07 18.26
CA ILE A 927 -12.85 -40.10 19.59
C ILE A 927 -12.44 -41.52 20.01
N PHE A 928 -13.16 -42.55 19.53
CA PHE A 928 -12.91 -43.97 19.87
C PHE A 928 -11.71 -44.63 19.16
N LEU A 929 -10.98 -43.94 18.26
CA LEU A 929 -9.89 -44.54 17.47
C LEU A 929 -8.47 -44.07 17.84
N LEU A 930 -8.31 -43.12 18.76
CA LEU A 930 -6.99 -42.55 19.12
C LEU A 930 -6.38 -43.07 20.44
N ASP A 931 -7.12 -43.86 21.23
CA ASP A 931 -6.64 -44.43 22.50
C ASP A 931 -5.68 -45.64 22.35
N MET A 932 -5.33 -46.06 21.12
CA MET A 932 -4.75 -47.38 20.83
C MET A 932 -3.37 -47.40 20.14
N THR A 933 -2.71 -46.27 19.85
CA THR A 933 -1.52 -46.24 18.97
C THR A 933 -0.32 -45.41 19.45
N LEU A 934 -0.10 -45.26 20.77
CA LEU A 934 1.14 -44.66 21.32
C LEU A 934 1.83 -45.46 22.45
N THR A 935 1.76 -46.79 22.33
CA THR A 935 2.62 -47.80 22.98
C THR A 935 2.74 -48.96 21.97
N SER A 936 3.87 -49.59 21.66
CA SER A 936 5.24 -49.63 22.22
C SER A 936 6.15 -50.36 21.20
N PRO A 937 7.48 -50.50 21.38
CA PRO A 937 8.36 -49.94 22.42
C PRO A 937 9.18 -48.73 21.97
#